data_AF-A0A959EE51-F1
#
_entry.id   AF-A0A959EE51-F1
#
_cell.length_a   1.000
_cell.length_b   1.000
_cell.length_c   1.000
_cell.angle_alpha   90.00
_cell.angle_beta   90.00
_cell.angle_gamma   90.00
#
_symmetry.space_group_name_H-M   'P 1'
#
loop_
_entity.id
_entity.type
_entity.pdbx_description
1 polymer ?
#
loop_
_entity_poly.entity_id
_entity_poly.type
_entity_poly.pdbx_seq_one_letter_code
_entity_poly.pdbx_strand_id
1 'polypeptide(L)'
;GMFFQSFSTLYRYDNGKVEVITPPGNVMFIREVGERILVPVIHKGVYEYLPDGRFILLPGSEMLAGKQVATILPLERGGLLVATQDDGLYRYADGVLELWPAAVNQELASAQVNKGIRLSNGNMAIGTILDGIYIISPNGMLLSHINQENGLQNNTVLALYEDQAHNLWAALDKGIDLIVMDASLSFFSDKKGALGSVFAAALYEERLYIGTNHGVFFKSWPSKQRDHFQLVSGSQGQAWELKVLDGLLFCAHNSGVFLVGENAVTELYDATGVFHILELPNREGYLLLATYTGLAVLRRDEQGAWAYAHTVKGFSASAKDAFFDPKGRLWVAHPHRGVYCLRLNDDLTEVSQIPIPEPEGFQPLEKISASITHWDGKAYIWGGGGKLAFHTRTEQITVVPEREAFPGYRGKEKWIPGLHGALFKAFPHHAEFIDDGRHALLQVSLIPKDERIVSLNDSLYLIGTEDGYGIFNARRAVDKNELNLPEPILSAIEVKGRALEINAVNALAKPLTLQPDEGGLRFLFAMPFYIQNVNLRYRLQGFEEGWSDFSLEHTKEYTNLPPGQYVFQVQSELSTQLKPFSFEVAPYWYQAAWIKLLALGFFILLGRLLFRFHENRMDRQRRRLEVQKQRALQRQRVYSKNERLRAEVDSISRKVADSTMELVRKNEMLIMLKKELKLLQKKKGPENSTHHLQKMIRQIDSHLSSEEDWNVFEANFNQLHDQFFKRLKAEFPVLTPGDLRLAAYLKMNLASKEIAPLLNISLRGVENKRYRLRRKMQLESDDNLTEFLMQF
;
A
#
# COMPACT_ATOMS: atom_id res chain seq x y z
N GLY A 1 -6.63 -21.12 -29.39
CA GLY A 1 -5.55 -20.11 -29.34
C GLY A 1 -6.09 -18.69 -29.40
N MET A 2 -5.27 -17.70 -29.01
CA MET A 2 -5.54 -16.26 -29.15
C MET A 2 -5.13 -15.78 -30.55
N PHE A 3 -5.93 -14.88 -31.14
CA PHE A 3 -5.58 -14.23 -32.41
C PHE A 3 -5.01 -12.83 -32.16
N PHE A 4 -3.94 -12.50 -32.88
CA PHE A 4 -3.40 -11.16 -33.01
C PHE A 4 -3.42 -10.77 -34.50
N GLN A 5 -3.50 -9.48 -34.78
CA GLN A 5 -3.55 -8.98 -36.15
C GLN A 5 -2.60 -7.80 -36.35
N SER A 6 -2.06 -7.71 -37.55
CA SER A 6 -1.56 -6.47 -38.16
C SER A 6 -2.44 -6.14 -39.37
N PHE A 7 -2.09 -5.09 -40.13
CA PHE A 7 -2.82 -4.75 -41.35
C PHE A 7 -2.67 -5.77 -42.48
N SER A 8 -1.68 -6.66 -42.43
CA SER A 8 -1.36 -7.61 -43.51
C SER A 8 -1.22 -9.06 -43.08
N THR A 9 -1.16 -9.33 -41.76
CA THR A 9 -0.86 -10.66 -41.23
C THR A 9 -1.68 -10.94 -39.97
N LEU A 10 -2.16 -12.18 -39.85
CA LEU A 10 -2.77 -12.69 -38.62
C LEU A 10 -1.79 -13.63 -37.91
N TYR A 11 -1.83 -13.66 -36.59
CA TYR A 11 -1.02 -14.55 -35.77
C TYR A 11 -1.93 -15.33 -34.83
N ARG A 12 -1.77 -16.65 -34.76
CA ARG A 12 -2.47 -17.50 -33.82
C ARG A 12 -1.49 -18.00 -32.77
N TYR A 13 -1.71 -17.63 -31.52
CA TYR A 13 -0.95 -18.13 -30.38
C TYR A 13 -1.72 -19.25 -29.68
N ASP A 14 -1.13 -20.45 -29.63
CA ASP A 14 -1.72 -21.59 -28.94
C ASP A 14 -0.64 -22.44 -28.27
N ASN A 15 -0.80 -22.71 -26.97
CA ASN A 15 0.10 -23.55 -26.18
C ASN A 15 1.60 -23.24 -26.37
N GLY A 16 1.98 -21.96 -26.30
CA GLY A 16 3.37 -21.52 -26.44
C GLY A 16 3.90 -21.45 -27.88
N LYS A 17 3.08 -21.76 -28.89
CA LYS A 17 3.44 -21.68 -30.31
C LYS A 17 2.73 -20.51 -30.97
N VAL A 18 3.45 -19.78 -31.81
CA VAL A 18 2.90 -18.73 -32.68
C VAL A 18 2.89 -19.25 -34.11
N GLU A 19 1.71 -19.27 -34.71
CA GLU A 19 1.50 -19.56 -36.12
C GLU A 19 1.20 -18.28 -36.87
N VAL A 20 1.83 -18.11 -38.03
CA VAL A 20 1.60 -16.97 -38.92
C VAL A 20 0.57 -17.37 -39.97
N ILE A 21 -0.49 -16.59 -40.09
CA ILE A 21 -1.61 -16.82 -41.02
C ILE A 21 -1.65 -15.63 -41.99
N THR A 22 -1.57 -15.91 -43.29
CA THR A 22 -1.63 -14.88 -44.34
C THR A 22 -3.07 -14.75 -44.85
N PRO A 23 -3.78 -13.64 -44.56
CA PRO A 23 -5.11 -13.41 -45.08
C PRO A 23 -5.09 -13.17 -46.61
N PRO A 24 -6.24 -13.28 -47.31
CA PRO A 24 -6.34 -13.04 -48.74
C PRO A 24 -5.99 -11.62 -49.21
N GLY A 25 -5.76 -10.68 -48.30
CA GLY A 25 -5.38 -9.30 -48.54
C GLY A 25 -5.24 -8.55 -47.22
N ASN A 26 -5.07 -7.23 -47.28
CA ASN A 26 -4.97 -6.42 -46.07
C ASN A 26 -6.28 -6.45 -45.28
N VAL A 27 -6.18 -6.49 -43.95
CA VAL A 27 -7.31 -6.61 -43.03
C VAL A 27 -7.34 -5.42 -42.09
N MET A 28 -8.53 -4.88 -41.83
CA MET A 28 -8.71 -3.83 -40.83
C MET A 28 -8.89 -4.42 -39.44
N PHE A 29 -9.72 -5.47 -39.34
CA PHE A 29 -9.92 -6.21 -38.11
C PHE A 29 -10.29 -7.67 -38.35
N ILE A 30 -10.14 -8.50 -37.32
CA ILE A 30 -10.75 -9.82 -37.19
C ILE A 30 -11.78 -9.76 -36.07
N ARG A 31 -12.91 -10.44 -36.24
CA ARG A 31 -13.94 -10.51 -35.20
C ARG A 31 -14.56 -11.89 -35.10
N GLU A 32 -14.70 -12.36 -33.88
CA GLU A 32 -15.53 -13.50 -33.53
C GLU A 32 -17.00 -13.04 -33.44
N VAL A 33 -17.87 -13.67 -34.22
CA VAL A 33 -19.31 -13.38 -34.25
C VAL A 33 -20.06 -14.71 -34.21
N GLY A 34 -20.59 -15.04 -33.03
CA GLY A 34 -21.05 -16.41 -32.76
C GLY A 34 -19.86 -17.37 -32.80
N GLU A 35 -19.99 -18.49 -33.50
CA GLU A 35 -18.90 -19.47 -33.68
C GLU A 35 -18.00 -19.15 -34.90
N ARG A 36 -18.22 -18.01 -35.57
CA ARG A 36 -17.58 -17.65 -36.84
C ARG A 36 -16.49 -16.62 -36.62
N ILE A 37 -15.35 -16.82 -37.29
CA ILE A 37 -14.27 -15.83 -37.32
C ILE A 37 -14.36 -15.08 -38.65
N LEU A 38 -14.78 -13.82 -38.59
CA LEU A 38 -15.00 -12.97 -39.75
C LEU A 38 -13.83 -12.00 -39.94
N VAL A 39 -13.40 -11.87 -41.20
CA VAL A 39 -12.21 -11.16 -41.62
C VAL A 39 -12.55 -10.26 -42.82
N PRO A 40 -12.94 -9.00 -42.59
CA PRO A 40 -13.09 -8.02 -43.66
C PRO A 40 -11.74 -7.72 -44.31
N VAL A 41 -11.64 -8.02 -45.61
CA VAL A 41 -10.45 -7.77 -46.42
C VAL A 41 -10.70 -6.54 -47.28
N ILE A 42 -9.79 -5.56 -47.15
CA ILE A 42 -9.84 -4.29 -47.86
C ILE A 42 -9.87 -4.53 -49.38
N HIS A 43 -10.73 -3.81 -50.09
CA HIS A 43 -10.93 -3.94 -51.55
C HIS A 43 -11.49 -5.28 -52.04
N LYS A 44 -11.99 -6.14 -51.15
CA LYS A 44 -12.56 -7.45 -51.52
C LYS A 44 -13.94 -7.68 -50.93
N GLY A 45 -14.03 -7.96 -49.64
CA GLY A 45 -15.27 -8.42 -49.00
C GLY A 45 -15.00 -9.03 -47.65
N VAL A 46 -15.96 -9.76 -47.10
CA VAL A 46 -15.82 -10.39 -45.79
C VAL A 46 -15.51 -11.87 -45.98
N TYR A 47 -14.41 -12.33 -45.39
CA TYR A 47 -14.05 -13.75 -45.40
C TYR A 47 -14.38 -14.37 -44.05
N GLU A 48 -14.72 -15.65 -44.06
CA GLU A 48 -14.77 -16.51 -42.88
C GLU A 48 -13.49 -17.33 -42.80
N TYR A 49 -12.82 -17.29 -41.65
CA TYR A 49 -11.66 -18.11 -41.36
C TYR A 49 -12.09 -19.41 -40.68
N LEU A 50 -11.81 -20.55 -41.32
CA LEU A 50 -12.22 -21.87 -40.86
C LEU A 50 -11.16 -22.52 -39.96
N PRO A 51 -11.57 -23.48 -39.09
CA PRO A 51 -10.63 -24.22 -38.23
C PRO A 51 -9.52 -24.97 -38.99
N ASP A 52 -9.75 -25.33 -40.25
CA ASP A 52 -8.80 -25.99 -41.13
C ASP A 52 -7.78 -25.04 -41.80
N GLY A 53 -7.84 -23.74 -41.47
CA GLY A 53 -6.92 -22.71 -41.95
C GLY A 53 -7.34 -22.03 -43.25
N ARG A 54 -8.49 -22.41 -43.84
CA ARG A 54 -8.97 -21.80 -45.09
C ARG A 54 -9.76 -20.52 -44.85
N PHE A 55 -9.68 -19.61 -45.82
CA PHE A 55 -10.54 -18.43 -45.91
C PHE A 55 -11.60 -18.65 -46.98
N ILE A 56 -12.88 -18.52 -46.62
CA ILE A 56 -14.01 -18.61 -47.56
C ILE A 56 -14.67 -17.24 -47.64
N LEU A 57 -14.82 -16.72 -48.87
CA LEU A 57 -15.55 -15.47 -49.08
C LEU A 57 -17.01 -15.67 -48.67
N LEU A 58 -17.52 -14.78 -47.83
CA LEU A 58 -18.93 -14.74 -47.46
C LEU A 58 -19.76 -14.39 -48.72
N PRO A 59 -20.69 -15.24 -49.17
CA PRO A 59 -21.46 -15.00 -50.38
C PRO A 59 -22.14 -13.61 -50.37
N GLY A 60 -22.10 -12.90 -51.50
CA GLY A 60 -22.66 -11.54 -51.62
C GLY A 60 -21.79 -10.44 -51.02
N SER A 61 -20.79 -10.76 -50.20
CA SER A 61 -19.93 -9.75 -49.57
C SER A 61 -18.94 -9.08 -50.53
N GLU A 62 -18.77 -9.60 -51.75
CA GLU A 62 -18.02 -8.95 -52.83
C GLU A 62 -18.55 -7.55 -53.16
N MET A 63 -19.83 -7.27 -52.89
CA MET A 63 -20.41 -5.93 -53.05
C MET A 63 -19.82 -4.89 -52.07
N LEU A 64 -19.15 -5.35 -51.01
CA LEU A 64 -18.44 -4.52 -50.04
C LEU A 64 -17.01 -4.17 -50.49
N ALA A 65 -16.54 -4.65 -51.65
CA ALA A 65 -15.18 -4.38 -52.13
C ALA A 65 -14.84 -2.88 -52.16
N GLY A 66 -15.80 -2.04 -52.55
CA GLY A 66 -15.60 -0.57 -52.59
C GLY A 66 -15.78 0.13 -51.24
N LYS A 67 -16.04 -0.60 -50.15
CA LYS A 67 -16.56 -0.05 -48.89
C LYS A 67 -15.64 -0.42 -47.73
N GLN A 68 -15.51 0.49 -46.78
CA GLN A 68 -14.76 0.20 -45.55
C GLN A 68 -15.71 -0.40 -44.52
N VAL A 69 -15.57 -1.69 -44.24
CA VAL A 69 -16.31 -2.35 -43.16
C VAL A 69 -15.77 -1.85 -41.82
N ALA A 70 -16.64 -1.26 -41.00
CA ALA A 70 -16.29 -0.72 -39.69
C ALA A 70 -16.55 -1.73 -38.56
N THR A 71 -17.63 -2.50 -38.66
CA THR A 71 -18.01 -3.49 -37.64
C THR A 71 -18.94 -4.55 -38.21
N ILE A 72 -18.88 -5.75 -37.64
CA ILE A 72 -19.84 -6.83 -37.92
C ILE A 72 -20.46 -7.26 -36.59
N LEU A 73 -21.79 -7.40 -36.55
CA LEU A 73 -22.58 -7.78 -35.37
C LEU A 73 -23.47 -8.98 -35.66
N PRO A 74 -23.77 -9.83 -34.66
CA PRO A 74 -24.70 -10.94 -34.83
C PRO A 74 -26.15 -10.45 -34.82
N LEU A 75 -26.96 -10.90 -35.77
CA LEU A 75 -28.42 -10.80 -35.75
C LEU A 75 -29.04 -12.13 -35.27
N GLU A 76 -30.37 -12.18 -35.17
CA GLU A 76 -31.08 -13.43 -34.87
C GLU A 76 -30.90 -14.48 -35.96
N ARG A 77 -31.08 -15.76 -35.59
CA ARG A 77 -31.04 -16.93 -36.51
C ARG A 77 -29.73 -17.02 -37.32
N GLY A 78 -28.61 -16.57 -36.75
CA GLY A 78 -27.29 -16.63 -37.39
C GLY A 78 -27.04 -15.59 -38.48
N GLY A 79 -27.96 -14.61 -38.66
CA GLY A 79 -27.73 -13.48 -39.54
C GLY A 79 -26.61 -12.56 -39.03
N LEU A 80 -26.10 -11.68 -39.90
CA LEU A 80 -25.11 -10.67 -39.55
C LEU A 80 -25.60 -9.29 -39.93
N LEU A 81 -25.23 -8.30 -39.13
CA LEU A 81 -25.27 -6.90 -39.51
C LEU A 81 -23.84 -6.47 -39.84
N VAL A 82 -23.61 -6.02 -41.07
CA VAL A 82 -22.33 -5.47 -41.51
C VAL A 82 -22.49 -3.96 -41.64
N ALA A 83 -21.86 -3.20 -40.75
CA ALA A 83 -21.87 -1.75 -40.83
C ALA A 83 -20.62 -1.28 -41.59
N THR A 84 -20.86 -0.45 -42.59
CA THR A 84 -19.80 0.22 -43.35
C THR A 84 -19.57 1.61 -42.78
N GLN A 85 -18.38 2.17 -42.99
CA GLN A 85 -18.04 3.50 -42.50
C GLN A 85 -19.01 4.55 -43.07
N ASP A 86 -19.23 4.58 -44.38
CA ASP A 86 -19.87 5.70 -45.07
C ASP A 86 -21.03 5.30 -46.00
N ASP A 87 -21.45 4.04 -45.99
CA ASP A 87 -22.48 3.50 -46.89
C ASP A 87 -23.60 2.75 -46.14
N GLY A 88 -23.72 3.01 -44.83
CA GLY A 88 -24.78 2.49 -43.98
C GLY A 88 -24.63 1.02 -43.59
N LEU A 89 -25.77 0.43 -43.22
CA LEU A 89 -25.87 -0.91 -42.64
C LEU A 89 -26.37 -1.94 -43.67
N TYR A 90 -25.71 -3.10 -43.69
CA TYR A 90 -26.05 -4.25 -44.51
C TYR A 90 -26.52 -5.40 -43.64
N ARG A 91 -27.54 -6.12 -44.10
CA ARG A 91 -28.02 -7.35 -43.46
C ARG A 91 -27.58 -8.55 -44.28
N TYR A 92 -26.96 -9.52 -43.61
CA TYR A 92 -26.64 -10.83 -44.15
C TYR A 92 -27.57 -11.89 -43.56
N ALA A 93 -28.34 -12.56 -44.40
CA ALA A 93 -29.18 -13.69 -44.00
C ALA A 93 -29.34 -14.65 -45.18
N ASP A 94 -29.41 -15.96 -44.90
CA ASP A 94 -29.67 -17.00 -45.90
C ASP A 94 -28.76 -16.94 -47.15
N GLY A 95 -27.49 -16.55 -46.96
CA GLY A 95 -26.50 -16.45 -48.05
C GLY A 95 -26.57 -15.15 -48.87
N VAL A 96 -27.44 -14.21 -48.49
CA VAL A 96 -27.64 -12.94 -49.20
C VAL A 96 -27.21 -11.79 -48.31
N LEU A 97 -26.40 -10.88 -48.87
CA LEU A 97 -26.08 -9.59 -48.27
C LEU A 97 -26.85 -8.49 -49.00
N GLU A 98 -27.60 -7.67 -48.27
CA GLU A 98 -28.37 -6.57 -48.83
C GLU A 98 -28.26 -5.31 -47.98
N LEU A 99 -28.45 -4.14 -48.60
CA LEU A 99 -28.56 -2.89 -47.85
C LEU A 99 -29.82 -2.95 -46.99
N TRP A 100 -29.66 -2.73 -45.68
CA TRP A 100 -30.77 -2.84 -44.75
C TRP A 100 -31.68 -1.61 -44.88
N PRO A 101 -33.00 -1.75 -45.12
CA PRO A 101 -33.90 -0.60 -45.26
C PRO A 101 -34.25 0.03 -43.90
N ALA A 102 -33.24 0.43 -43.13
CA ALA A 102 -33.38 1.13 -41.86
C ALA A 102 -33.37 2.64 -42.08
N ALA A 103 -34.31 3.37 -41.47
CA ALA A 103 -34.41 4.83 -41.59
C ALA A 103 -33.10 5.55 -41.18
N VAL A 104 -32.35 4.95 -40.26
CA VAL A 104 -31.09 5.48 -39.72
C VAL A 104 -29.91 5.38 -40.71
N ASN A 105 -30.03 4.67 -41.84
CA ASN A 105 -28.89 4.44 -42.74
C ASN A 105 -28.31 5.73 -43.32
N GLN A 106 -29.17 6.70 -43.67
CA GLN A 106 -28.72 7.98 -44.21
C GLN A 106 -27.93 8.78 -43.16
N GLU A 107 -28.40 8.76 -41.91
CA GLU A 107 -27.75 9.41 -40.78
C GLU A 107 -26.40 8.74 -40.47
N LEU A 108 -26.37 7.40 -40.37
CA LEU A 108 -25.14 6.63 -40.08
C LEU A 108 -24.08 6.76 -41.19
N ALA A 109 -24.49 6.75 -42.47
CA ALA A 109 -23.59 6.97 -43.59
C ALA A 109 -22.91 8.35 -43.48
N SER A 110 -23.69 9.39 -43.13
CA SER A 110 -23.19 10.75 -42.94
C SER A 110 -22.33 10.89 -41.67
N ALA A 111 -22.66 10.15 -40.61
CA ALA A 111 -21.98 10.20 -39.32
C ALA A 111 -20.63 9.46 -39.30
N GLN A 112 -20.36 8.64 -40.31
CA GLN A 112 -19.19 7.77 -40.44
C GLN A 112 -19.07 6.73 -39.32
N VAL A 113 -19.66 5.54 -39.51
CA VAL A 113 -19.59 4.44 -38.53
C VAL A 113 -18.15 4.03 -38.28
N ASN A 114 -17.79 3.85 -37.01
CA ASN A 114 -16.45 3.40 -36.62
C ASN A 114 -16.48 2.12 -35.80
N LYS A 115 -17.48 1.96 -34.93
CA LYS A 115 -17.58 0.81 -34.04
C LYS A 115 -19.03 0.40 -33.84
N GLY A 116 -19.24 -0.85 -33.46
CA GLY A 116 -20.51 -1.26 -32.91
C GLY A 116 -20.39 -2.49 -32.02
N ILE A 117 -21.35 -2.62 -31.12
CA ILE A 117 -21.55 -3.78 -30.25
C ILE A 117 -23.03 -4.14 -30.22
N ARG A 118 -23.32 -5.43 -30.02
CA ARG A 118 -24.66 -5.88 -29.65
C ARG A 118 -24.75 -5.83 -28.13
N LEU A 119 -25.78 -5.15 -27.63
CA LEU A 119 -26.08 -5.04 -26.22
C LEU A 119 -26.79 -6.31 -25.72
N SER A 120 -26.69 -6.57 -24.42
CA SER A 120 -27.29 -7.71 -23.73
C SER A 120 -28.81 -7.81 -23.93
N ASN A 121 -29.51 -6.67 -24.00
CA ASN A 121 -30.95 -6.58 -24.28
C ASN A 121 -31.33 -6.84 -25.75
N GLY A 122 -30.34 -7.14 -26.60
CA GLY A 122 -30.52 -7.42 -28.02
C GLY A 122 -30.39 -6.21 -28.94
N ASN A 123 -30.50 -4.99 -28.42
CA ASN A 123 -30.27 -3.76 -29.18
C ASN A 123 -28.81 -3.65 -29.63
N MET A 124 -28.50 -2.68 -30.48
CA MET A 124 -27.16 -2.45 -31.01
C MET A 124 -26.75 -1.02 -30.74
N ALA A 125 -25.53 -0.84 -30.23
CA ALA A 125 -24.90 0.46 -30.11
C ALA A 125 -23.90 0.65 -31.24
N ILE A 126 -24.08 1.71 -32.03
CA ILE A 126 -23.26 2.06 -33.18
C ILE A 126 -22.55 3.38 -32.87
N GLY A 127 -21.24 3.32 -32.68
CA GLY A 127 -20.37 4.47 -32.49
C GLY A 127 -19.87 5.01 -33.82
N THR A 128 -19.90 6.32 -33.97
CA THR A 128 -19.55 7.04 -35.20
C THR A 128 -18.38 7.99 -34.98
N ILE A 129 -17.77 8.50 -36.05
CA ILE A 129 -16.68 9.49 -35.96
C ILE A 129 -17.24 10.90 -35.76
N LEU A 130 -18.35 11.24 -36.41
CA LEU A 130 -18.81 12.62 -36.51
C LEU A 130 -19.98 12.97 -35.59
N ASP A 131 -20.72 11.97 -35.10
CA ASP A 131 -21.99 12.23 -34.42
C ASP A 131 -22.34 11.25 -33.29
N GLY A 132 -21.33 10.83 -32.52
CA GLY A 132 -21.56 10.08 -31.29
C GLY A 132 -22.11 8.67 -31.52
N ILE A 133 -23.09 8.28 -30.71
CA ILE A 133 -23.58 6.91 -30.56
C ILE A 133 -25.06 6.84 -30.93
N TYR A 134 -25.39 5.88 -31.79
CA TYR A 134 -26.75 5.52 -32.16
C TYR A 134 -27.11 4.19 -31.51
N ILE A 135 -28.18 4.16 -30.73
CA ILE A 135 -28.77 2.93 -30.19
C ILE A 135 -29.94 2.55 -31.07
N ILE A 136 -29.85 1.39 -31.70
CA ILE A 136 -30.86 0.88 -32.62
C ILE A 136 -31.38 -0.47 -32.16
N SER A 137 -32.65 -0.73 -32.40
CA SER A 137 -33.26 -2.02 -32.13
C SER A 137 -32.86 -3.09 -33.16
N PRO A 138 -33.12 -4.38 -32.91
CA PRO A 138 -32.82 -5.46 -33.87
C PRO A 138 -33.49 -5.31 -35.24
N ASN A 139 -34.57 -4.53 -35.35
CA ASN A 139 -35.28 -4.28 -36.60
C ASN A 139 -34.84 -2.99 -37.32
N GLY A 140 -33.89 -2.25 -36.75
CA GLY A 140 -33.30 -1.05 -37.37
C GLY A 140 -33.98 0.26 -36.99
N MET A 141 -34.96 0.24 -36.07
CA MET A 141 -35.51 1.48 -35.51
C MET A 141 -34.50 2.14 -34.58
N LEU A 142 -34.30 3.45 -34.75
CA LEU A 142 -33.55 4.29 -33.82
C LEU A 142 -34.29 4.37 -32.47
N LEU A 143 -33.59 4.02 -31.40
CA LEU A 143 -34.10 4.06 -30.03
C LEU A 143 -33.56 5.26 -29.25
N SER A 144 -32.29 5.61 -29.48
CA SER A 144 -31.63 6.74 -28.83
C SER A 144 -30.44 7.22 -29.66
N HIS A 145 -30.14 8.50 -29.59
CA HIS A 145 -28.97 9.12 -30.21
C HIS A 145 -28.28 10.00 -29.18
N ILE A 146 -27.01 9.71 -28.91
CA ILE A 146 -26.22 10.32 -27.83
C ILE A 146 -24.96 10.93 -28.45
N ASN A 147 -24.81 12.24 -28.33
CA ASN A 147 -23.73 13.01 -28.94
C ASN A 147 -23.27 14.14 -28.01
N GLN A 148 -22.33 14.95 -28.48
CA GLN A 148 -21.74 16.05 -27.70
C GLN A 148 -22.75 17.16 -27.36
N GLU A 149 -23.80 17.32 -28.15
CA GLU A 149 -24.85 18.30 -27.89
C GLU A 149 -25.69 17.90 -26.67
N ASN A 150 -25.93 16.60 -26.48
CA ASN A 150 -26.84 16.10 -25.45
C ASN A 150 -26.21 15.28 -24.31
N GLY A 151 -24.89 15.05 -24.30
CA GLY A 151 -24.24 14.45 -23.13
C GLY A 151 -22.78 14.07 -23.28
N LEU A 152 -22.32 13.64 -24.47
CA LEU A 152 -20.95 13.15 -24.64
C LEU A 152 -19.92 14.27 -24.50
N GLN A 153 -18.71 13.92 -24.05
CA GLN A 153 -17.54 14.79 -24.08
C GLN A 153 -17.07 15.07 -25.50
N ASN A 154 -17.27 14.13 -26.43
CA ASN A 154 -16.84 14.20 -27.82
C ASN A 154 -17.66 13.26 -28.73
N ASN A 155 -17.82 13.61 -30.00
CA ASN A 155 -18.58 12.81 -30.97
C ASN A 155 -17.81 11.62 -31.56
N THR A 156 -16.48 11.64 -31.55
CA THR A 156 -15.66 10.59 -32.17
C THR A 156 -15.54 9.40 -31.22
N VAL A 157 -16.33 8.36 -31.49
CA VAL A 157 -16.39 7.13 -30.70
C VAL A 157 -15.40 6.11 -31.24
N LEU A 158 -14.40 5.75 -30.44
CA LEU A 158 -13.33 4.84 -30.82
C LEU A 158 -13.54 3.41 -30.31
N ALA A 159 -14.15 3.25 -29.14
CA ALA A 159 -14.55 1.95 -28.61
C ALA A 159 -15.86 2.04 -27.82
N LEU A 160 -16.56 0.92 -27.77
CA LEU A 160 -17.77 0.73 -26.99
C LEU A 160 -17.65 -0.56 -26.19
N TYR A 161 -18.10 -0.54 -24.95
CA TYR A 161 -18.11 -1.69 -24.05
C TYR A 161 -19.34 -1.64 -23.15
N GLU A 162 -20.08 -2.74 -23.05
CA GLU A 162 -21.18 -2.85 -22.09
C GLU A 162 -20.65 -3.51 -20.81
N ASP A 163 -20.86 -2.88 -19.65
CA ASP A 163 -20.46 -3.45 -18.36
C ASP A 163 -21.48 -4.47 -17.81
N GLN A 164 -21.15 -5.08 -16.68
CA GLN A 164 -22.00 -6.09 -16.04
C GLN A 164 -23.32 -5.52 -15.48
N ALA A 165 -23.39 -4.20 -15.29
CA ALA A 165 -24.60 -3.50 -14.90
C ALA A 165 -25.38 -2.96 -16.12
N HIS A 166 -25.03 -3.41 -17.32
CA HIS A 166 -25.66 -3.05 -18.59
C HIS A 166 -25.52 -1.56 -18.96
N ASN A 167 -24.55 -0.86 -18.38
CA ASN A 167 -24.20 0.50 -18.80
C ASN A 167 -23.25 0.44 -19.99
N LEU A 168 -23.31 1.45 -20.85
CA LEU A 168 -22.48 1.56 -22.02
C LEU A 168 -21.31 2.51 -21.76
N TRP A 169 -20.10 1.98 -21.79
CA TRP A 169 -18.86 2.74 -21.78
C TRP A 169 -18.45 3.11 -23.20
N ALA A 170 -18.12 4.38 -23.41
CA ALA A 170 -17.64 4.91 -24.68
C ALA A 170 -16.23 5.47 -24.49
N ALA A 171 -15.25 4.90 -25.19
CA ALA A 171 -13.93 5.51 -25.34
C ALA A 171 -13.99 6.48 -26.52
N LEU A 172 -13.67 7.74 -26.25
CA LEU A 172 -13.80 8.83 -27.20
C LEU A 172 -12.42 9.34 -27.62
N ASP A 173 -12.36 10.17 -28.66
CA ASP A 173 -11.14 10.92 -28.99
C ASP A 173 -10.68 11.83 -27.84
N LYS A 174 -11.62 12.27 -26.99
CA LYS A 174 -11.37 13.00 -25.75
C LYS A 174 -12.06 12.34 -24.57
N GLY A 175 -11.31 11.54 -23.81
CA GLY A 175 -11.78 10.96 -22.56
C GLY A 175 -12.64 9.69 -22.73
N ILE A 176 -13.37 9.36 -21.67
CA ILE A 176 -14.25 8.20 -21.59
C ILE A 176 -15.56 8.66 -20.97
N ASP A 177 -16.68 8.24 -21.54
CA ASP A 177 -18.01 8.47 -21.00
C ASP A 177 -18.66 7.16 -20.57
N LEU A 178 -19.41 7.25 -19.47
CA LEU A 178 -20.34 6.22 -19.02
C LEU A 178 -21.77 6.66 -19.33
N ILE A 179 -22.47 5.87 -20.14
CA ILE A 179 -23.88 6.06 -20.44
C ILE A 179 -24.68 5.04 -19.62
N VAL A 180 -25.45 5.53 -18.66
CA VAL A 180 -26.38 4.70 -17.87
C VAL A 180 -27.61 4.40 -18.73
N MET A 181 -27.70 3.16 -19.22
CA MET A 181 -28.70 2.78 -20.24
C MET A 181 -30.11 2.62 -19.66
N ASP A 182 -30.23 2.20 -18.40
CA ASP A 182 -31.51 2.07 -17.69
C ASP A 182 -31.64 3.09 -16.56
N ALA A 183 -31.43 4.36 -16.89
CA ALA A 183 -31.59 5.43 -15.92
C ALA A 183 -33.08 5.65 -15.61
N SER A 184 -33.42 5.70 -14.32
CA SER A 184 -34.73 6.21 -13.87
C SER A 184 -34.83 7.73 -14.05
N LEU A 185 -33.68 8.42 -14.16
CA LEU A 185 -33.56 9.86 -14.29
C LEU A 185 -32.71 10.21 -15.52
N SER A 186 -33.24 11.08 -16.38
CA SER A 186 -32.57 11.61 -17.56
C SER A 186 -32.49 13.13 -17.46
N PHE A 187 -31.50 13.76 -18.11
CA PHE A 187 -31.29 15.21 -18.04
C PHE A 187 -31.31 15.86 -19.41
N PHE A 188 -31.83 17.08 -19.45
CA PHE A 188 -31.60 18.04 -20.51
C PHE A 188 -30.81 19.21 -19.92
N SER A 189 -29.66 19.52 -20.52
CA SER A 189 -28.82 20.65 -20.13
C SER A 189 -28.89 21.74 -21.19
N ASP A 190 -29.25 22.94 -20.77
CA ASP A 190 -29.26 24.13 -21.61
C ASP A 190 -27.88 24.80 -21.63
N LYS A 191 -26.96 24.24 -22.42
CA LYS A 191 -25.58 24.74 -22.54
C LYS A 191 -25.48 26.19 -23.05
N LYS A 192 -26.53 26.72 -23.67
CA LYS A 192 -26.56 28.08 -24.24
C LYS A 192 -27.24 29.09 -23.32
N GLY A 193 -27.90 28.64 -22.24
CA GLY A 193 -28.69 29.49 -21.34
C GLY A 193 -29.89 30.14 -22.02
N ALA A 194 -30.42 29.55 -23.10
CA ALA A 194 -31.56 30.08 -23.85
C ALA A 194 -32.89 29.97 -23.09
N LEU A 195 -33.09 28.87 -22.36
CA LEU A 195 -34.30 28.56 -21.60
C LEU A 195 -34.32 29.29 -20.27
N GLY A 196 -33.17 29.38 -19.60
CA GLY A 196 -33.10 29.78 -18.19
C GLY A 196 -33.62 28.67 -17.26
N SER A 197 -34.05 29.06 -16.06
CA SER A 197 -34.44 28.15 -14.99
C SER A 197 -35.86 27.65 -15.17
N VAL A 198 -36.08 26.35 -14.98
CA VAL A 198 -37.36 25.68 -15.27
C VAL A 198 -38.22 25.58 -14.00
N PHE A 199 -39.42 26.14 -14.03
CA PHE A 199 -40.34 26.20 -12.87
C PHE A 199 -41.64 25.41 -13.07
N ALA A 200 -42.09 25.29 -14.32
CA ALA A 200 -43.34 24.63 -14.67
C ALA A 200 -43.16 23.73 -15.88
N ALA A 201 -44.01 22.71 -16.02
CA ALA A 201 -44.03 21.87 -17.20
C ALA A 201 -45.41 21.24 -17.41
N ALA A 202 -45.73 20.95 -18.66
CA ALA A 202 -46.92 20.21 -19.04
C ALA A 202 -46.68 19.42 -20.33
N LEU A 203 -47.32 18.25 -20.44
CA LEU A 203 -47.48 17.56 -21.70
C LEU A 203 -48.82 17.95 -22.31
N TYR A 204 -48.80 18.45 -23.54
CA TYR A 204 -50.00 18.89 -24.25
C TYR A 204 -49.81 18.66 -25.75
N GLU A 205 -50.77 17.99 -26.40
CA GLU A 205 -50.77 17.71 -27.85
C GLU A 205 -49.42 17.18 -28.41
N GLU A 206 -48.89 16.09 -27.83
CA GLU A 206 -47.59 15.48 -28.22
C GLU A 206 -46.39 16.45 -28.14
N ARG A 207 -46.48 17.49 -27.31
CA ARG A 207 -45.39 18.43 -27.03
C ARG A 207 -45.12 18.53 -25.54
N LEU A 208 -43.84 18.72 -25.20
CA LEU A 208 -43.41 19.10 -23.86
C LEU A 208 -43.30 20.61 -23.82
N TYR A 209 -44.14 21.22 -22.98
CA TYR A 209 -44.05 22.64 -22.65
C TYR A 209 -43.31 22.81 -21.33
N ILE A 210 -42.40 23.76 -21.27
CA ILE A 210 -41.69 24.17 -20.06
C ILE A 210 -41.89 25.66 -19.83
N GLY A 211 -42.26 26.02 -18.60
CA GLY A 211 -42.34 27.40 -18.13
C GLY A 211 -41.07 27.75 -17.39
N THR A 212 -40.44 28.85 -17.80
CA THR A 212 -39.15 29.30 -17.30
C THR A 212 -39.22 30.75 -16.80
N ASN A 213 -38.09 31.32 -16.35
CA ASN A 213 -37.97 32.75 -16.11
C ASN A 213 -37.84 33.60 -17.40
N HIS A 214 -37.68 32.99 -18.57
CA HIS A 214 -37.58 33.69 -19.86
C HIS A 214 -38.84 33.57 -20.72
N GLY A 215 -39.68 32.56 -20.46
CA GLY A 215 -41.00 32.40 -21.06
C GLY A 215 -41.44 30.94 -21.12
N VAL A 216 -42.44 30.65 -21.95
CA VAL A 216 -42.89 29.29 -22.22
C VAL A 216 -42.22 28.77 -23.48
N PHE A 217 -41.53 27.64 -23.37
CA PHE A 217 -40.90 26.96 -24.49
C PHE A 217 -41.56 25.62 -24.76
N PHE A 218 -41.50 25.15 -26.00
CA PHE A 218 -42.01 23.84 -26.37
C PHE A 218 -41.07 23.08 -27.31
N LYS A 219 -41.21 21.75 -27.32
CA LYS A 219 -40.65 20.85 -28.32
C LYS A 219 -41.52 19.59 -28.44
N SER A 220 -41.31 18.79 -29.48
CA SER A 220 -42.01 17.50 -29.64
C SER A 220 -41.73 16.54 -28.49
N TRP A 221 -42.73 15.75 -28.10
CA TRP A 221 -42.64 14.76 -27.04
C TRP A 221 -43.46 13.49 -27.33
N PRO A 222 -42.87 12.28 -27.23
CA PRO A 222 -41.46 12.00 -26.96
C PRO A 222 -40.56 12.58 -28.05
N SER A 223 -39.40 13.14 -27.68
CA SER A 223 -38.47 13.76 -28.64
C SER A 223 -38.06 12.71 -29.66
N LYS A 224 -38.40 12.90 -30.94
CA LYS A 224 -38.09 11.93 -32.00
C LYS A 224 -36.69 12.13 -32.59
N GLN A 225 -36.09 13.31 -32.41
CA GLN A 225 -34.78 13.71 -32.94
C GLN A 225 -34.28 14.95 -32.19
N ARG A 226 -33.24 15.63 -32.72
CA ARG A 226 -32.61 16.89 -32.27
C ARG A 226 -33.57 18.10 -32.21
N ASP A 227 -34.74 17.93 -31.62
CA ASP A 227 -35.76 18.97 -31.52
C ASP A 227 -35.28 20.03 -30.54
N HIS A 228 -35.02 21.22 -31.07
CA HIS A 228 -34.70 22.39 -30.27
C HIS A 228 -35.97 22.98 -29.69
N PHE A 229 -35.85 23.52 -28.48
CA PHE A 229 -36.93 24.27 -27.88
C PHE A 229 -37.23 25.54 -28.68
N GLN A 230 -38.51 25.81 -28.87
CA GLN A 230 -39.03 27.01 -29.50
C GLN A 230 -39.79 27.82 -28.46
N LEU A 231 -39.60 29.14 -28.46
CA LEU A 231 -40.32 30.06 -27.58
C LEU A 231 -41.74 30.26 -28.11
N VAL A 232 -42.75 30.12 -27.24
CA VAL A 232 -44.13 30.51 -27.56
C VAL A 232 -44.18 32.03 -27.61
N SER A 233 -44.56 32.59 -28.75
CA SER A 233 -44.56 34.04 -28.97
C SER A 233 -45.53 34.75 -28.02
N GLY A 234 -45.08 35.83 -27.38
CA GLY A 234 -45.86 36.60 -26.41
C GLY A 234 -45.78 36.07 -24.97
N SER A 235 -45.11 34.94 -24.73
CA SER A 235 -44.96 34.36 -23.38
C SER A 235 -43.71 34.84 -22.63
N GLN A 236 -43.00 35.86 -23.12
CA GLN A 236 -41.75 36.33 -22.54
C GLN A 236 -41.93 36.78 -21.08
N GLY A 237 -41.12 36.21 -20.20
CA GLY A 237 -41.15 36.50 -18.76
C GLY A 237 -41.23 35.23 -17.91
N GLN A 238 -41.63 35.41 -16.66
CA GLN A 238 -41.63 34.34 -15.69
C GLN A 238 -42.96 33.58 -15.69
N ALA A 239 -42.93 32.33 -16.15
CA ALA A 239 -44.03 31.37 -16.05
C ALA A 239 -43.91 30.56 -14.75
N TRP A 240 -44.97 30.55 -13.94
CA TRP A 240 -45.00 29.88 -12.63
C TRP A 240 -45.70 28.52 -12.66
N GLU A 241 -46.71 28.38 -13.51
CA GLU A 241 -47.49 27.15 -13.63
C GLU A 241 -47.96 26.97 -15.08
N LEU A 242 -47.91 25.73 -15.55
CA LEU A 242 -48.52 25.28 -16.79
C LEU A 242 -49.53 24.21 -16.41
N LYS A 243 -50.79 24.39 -16.80
CA LYS A 243 -51.88 23.49 -16.40
C LYS A 243 -52.79 23.20 -17.57
N VAL A 244 -53.01 21.92 -17.85
CA VAL A 244 -53.99 21.48 -18.85
C VAL A 244 -55.34 21.34 -18.17
N LEU A 245 -56.31 22.15 -18.59
CA LEU A 245 -57.68 22.17 -18.07
C LEU A 245 -58.66 22.21 -19.25
N ASP A 246 -59.71 21.38 -19.22
CA ASP A 246 -60.70 21.28 -20.30
C ASP A 246 -60.10 21.08 -21.71
N GLY A 247 -58.96 20.38 -21.80
CA GLY A 247 -58.25 20.19 -23.06
C GLY A 247 -57.56 21.45 -23.60
N LEU A 248 -57.37 22.48 -22.78
CA LEU A 248 -56.63 23.69 -23.10
C LEU A 248 -55.42 23.85 -22.18
N LEU A 249 -54.33 24.43 -22.68
CA LEU A 249 -53.13 24.69 -21.88
C LEU A 249 -53.11 26.13 -21.36
N PHE A 250 -53.17 26.30 -20.04
CA PHE A 250 -53.06 27.57 -19.37
C PHE A 250 -51.64 27.81 -18.85
N CYS A 251 -51.21 29.07 -18.84
CA CYS A 251 -49.98 29.53 -18.24
C CYS A 251 -50.26 30.62 -17.20
N ALA A 252 -49.93 30.35 -15.94
CA ALA A 252 -49.86 31.35 -14.89
C ALA A 252 -48.52 32.09 -14.99
N HIS A 253 -48.57 33.40 -15.23
CA HIS A 253 -47.41 34.21 -15.61
C HIS A 253 -47.25 35.42 -14.67
N ASN A 254 -46.06 36.01 -14.61
CA ASN A 254 -45.81 37.21 -13.80
C ASN A 254 -46.57 38.46 -14.27
N SER A 255 -47.08 38.45 -15.51
CA SER A 255 -47.90 39.52 -16.08
C SER A 255 -49.38 39.17 -16.19
N GLY A 256 -49.81 37.96 -15.81
CA GLY A 256 -51.20 37.56 -16.01
C GLY A 256 -51.45 36.08 -16.19
N VAL A 257 -52.54 35.75 -16.89
CA VAL A 257 -52.88 34.39 -17.31
C VAL A 257 -53.03 34.34 -18.81
N PHE A 258 -52.38 33.34 -19.41
CA PHE A 258 -52.35 33.13 -20.84
C PHE A 258 -52.92 31.77 -21.20
N LEU A 259 -53.64 31.71 -22.32
CA LEU A 259 -53.93 30.49 -23.05
C LEU A 259 -52.78 30.23 -24.02
N VAL A 260 -52.12 29.07 -23.91
CA VAL A 260 -51.00 28.68 -24.76
C VAL A 260 -51.56 27.99 -26.00
N GLY A 261 -51.51 28.68 -27.15
CA GLY A 261 -51.81 28.10 -28.45
C GLY A 261 -50.57 27.47 -29.10
N GLU A 262 -50.69 27.08 -30.37
CA GLU A 262 -49.65 26.32 -31.06
C GLU A 262 -48.29 27.05 -31.12
N ASN A 263 -48.30 28.37 -31.38
CA ASN A 263 -47.09 29.18 -31.54
C ASN A 263 -47.12 30.51 -30.77
N ALA A 264 -48.26 30.88 -30.20
CA ALA A 264 -48.45 32.16 -29.51
C ALA A 264 -49.42 32.01 -28.35
N VAL A 265 -49.35 32.94 -27.41
CA VAL A 265 -50.31 33.03 -26.30
C VAL A 265 -51.48 33.95 -26.63
N THR A 266 -52.64 33.67 -26.03
CA THR A 266 -53.78 34.58 -25.94
C THR A 266 -53.97 35.01 -24.49
N GLU A 267 -54.07 36.31 -24.25
CA GLU A 267 -54.21 36.84 -22.90
C GLU A 267 -55.64 36.73 -22.37
N LEU A 268 -55.79 36.24 -21.14
CA LEU A 268 -57.08 36.09 -20.45
C LEU A 268 -57.22 37.04 -19.25
N TYR A 269 -56.09 37.47 -18.67
CA TYR A 269 -55.99 38.34 -17.50
C TYR A 269 -54.61 39.02 -17.51
N ASP A 270 -54.55 40.34 -17.30
CA ASP A 270 -53.36 41.19 -17.57
C ASP A 270 -52.88 42.03 -16.38
N ALA A 271 -53.54 41.93 -15.23
CA ALA A 271 -53.35 42.92 -14.16
C ALA A 271 -52.15 42.63 -13.24
N THR A 272 -51.94 41.38 -12.83
CA THR A 272 -50.92 41.02 -11.81
C THR A 272 -50.33 39.63 -12.04
N GLY A 273 -49.19 39.36 -11.39
CA GLY A 273 -48.56 38.04 -11.40
C GLY A 273 -49.44 36.96 -10.76
N VAL A 274 -49.55 35.83 -11.44
CA VAL A 274 -50.35 34.67 -11.03
C VAL A 274 -49.43 33.48 -10.76
N PHE A 275 -49.54 32.90 -9.55
CA PHE A 275 -48.77 31.72 -9.17
C PHE A 275 -49.47 30.43 -9.58
N HIS A 276 -50.78 30.34 -9.32
CA HIS A 276 -51.55 29.11 -9.52
C HIS A 276 -52.95 29.35 -10.08
N ILE A 277 -53.43 28.38 -10.86
CA ILE A 277 -54.78 28.28 -11.40
C ILE A 277 -55.50 27.11 -10.73
N LEU A 278 -56.40 27.45 -9.81
CA LEU A 278 -57.09 26.49 -8.96
C LEU A 278 -58.50 26.21 -9.51
N GLU A 279 -58.83 24.93 -9.65
CA GLU A 279 -60.19 24.48 -9.95
C GLU A 279 -61.05 24.60 -8.70
N LEU A 280 -62.27 25.11 -8.84
CA LEU A 280 -63.20 25.19 -7.72
C LEU A 280 -63.92 23.84 -7.53
N PRO A 281 -63.85 23.24 -6.33
CA PRO A 281 -64.57 22.00 -6.06
C PRO A 281 -66.08 22.15 -6.31
N ASN A 282 -66.64 21.23 -7.10
CA ASN A 282 -68.06 21.18 -7.44
C ASN A 282 -68.62 22.43 -8.15
N ARG A 283 -67.77 23.25 -8.79
CA ARG A 283 -68.20 24.43 -9.57
C ARG A 283 -67.48 24.48 -10.91
N GLU A 284 -68.08 23.84 -11.89
CA GLU A 284 -67.59 23.87 -13.27
C GLU A 284 -67.74 25.27 -13.90
N GLY A 285 -66.86 25.58 -14.85
CA GLY A 285 -66.88 26.85 -15.58
C GLY A 285 -66.31 28.04 -14.81
N TYR A 286 -65.71 27.83 -13.64
CA TYR A 286 -64.99 28.85 -12.90
C TYR A 286 -63.60 28.36 -12.50
N LEU A 287 -62.62 29.26 -12.59
CA LEU A 287 -61.27 29.04 -12.07
C LEU A 287 -60.90 30.17 -11.11
N LEU A 288 -60.20 29.82 -10.04
CA LEU A 288 -59.67 30.79 -9.09
C LEU A 288 -58.18 30.99 -9.37
N LEU A 289 -57.78 32.23 -9.56
CA LEU A 289 -56.40 32.66 -9.75
C LEU A 289 -55.81 33.04 -8.40
N ALA A 290 -54.73 32.36 -8.01
CA ALA A 290 -53.93 32.71 -6.85
C ALA A 290 -52.83 33.68 -7.29
N THR A 291 -52.95 34.96 -6.93
CA THR A 291 -52.11 36.05 -7.46
C THR A 291 -51.12 36.58 -6.42
N TYR A 292 -50.25 37.49 -6.85
CA TYR A 292 -49.27 38.17 -5.99
C TYR A 292 -49.92 39.04 -4.92
N THR A 293 -51.15 39.51 -5.16
CA THR A 293 -51.81 40.54 -4.33
C THR A 293 -53.17 40.11 -3.78
N GLY A 294 -53.70 38.97 -4.20
CA GLY A 294 -54.99 38.45 -3.76
C GLY A 294 -55.50 37.32 -4.65
N LEU A 295 -56.82 37.29 -4.86
CA LEU A 295 -57.51 36.26 -5.63
C LEU A 295 -58.34 36.88 -6.75
N ALA A 296 -58.42 36.22 -7.90
CA ALA A 296 -59.27 36.63 -9.02
C ALA A 296 -59.99 35.42 -9.63
N VAL A 297 -61.06 35.66 -10.39
CA VAL A 297 -61.88 34.60 -10.99
C VAL A 297 -61.83 34.70 -12.50
N LEU A 298 -61.57 33.58 -13.15
CA LEU A 298 -61.91 33.37 -14.56
C LEU A 298 -63.24 32.64 -14.64
N ARG A 299 -64.04 32.99 -15.64
CA ARG A 299 -65.31 32.34 -15.94
C ARG A 299 -65.32 31.87 -17.39
N ARG A 300 -65.88 30.69 -17.60
CA ARG A 300 -66.20 30.14 -18.91
C ARG A 300 -67.58 30.64 -19.35
N ASP A 301 -67.66 31.20 -20.54
CA ASP A 301 -68.92 31.62 -21.15
C ASP A 301 -69.72 30.43 -21.71
N GLU A 302 -70.90 30.71 -22.28
CA GLU A 302 -71.79 29.69 -22.86
C GLU A 302 -71.20 29.05 -24.13
N GLN A 303 -70.26 29.73 -24.79
CA GLN A 303 -69.54 29.26 -25.97
C GLN A 303 -68.31 28.43 -25.61
N GLY A 304 -67.97 28.33 -24.32
CA GLY A 304 -66.82 27.58 -23.81
C GLY A 304 -65.53 28.40 -23.71
N ALA A 305 -65.55 29.70 -24.02
CA ALA A 305 -64.38 30.55 -23.94
C ALA A 305 -64.18 31.08 -22.51
N TRP A 306 -62.92 31.13 -22.08
CA TRP A 306 -62.52 31.63 -20.78
C TRP A 306 -62.24 33.12 -20.83
N ALA A 307 -62.72 33.87 -19.84
CA ALA A 307 -62.41 35.29 -19.68
C ALA A 307 -62.33 35.68 -18.21
N TYR A 308 -61.62 36.77 -17.93
CA TYR A 308 -61.64 37.40 -16.61
C TYR A 308 -63.05 37.83 -16.20
N ALA A 309 -63.47 37.46 -14.99
CA ALA A 309 -64.74 37.85 -14.41
C ALA A 309 -64.58 39.02 -13.43
N HIS A 310 -63.89 38.80 -12.32
CA HIS A 310 -63.70 39.80 -11.26
C HIS A 310 -62.59 39.42 -10.28
N THR A 311 -62.09 40.41 -9.52
CA THR A 311 -61.22 40.22 -8.35
C THR A 311 -62.07 39.88 -7.12
N VAL A 312 -61.59 38.96 -6.30
CA VAL A 312 -62.28 38.56 -5.06
C VAL A 312 -61.86 39.49 -3.92
N LYS A 313 -62.84 40.08 -3.23
CA LYS A 313 -62.61 40.96 -2.08
C LYS A 313 -62.43 40.16 -0.78
N GLY A 314 -61.91 40.80 0.26
CA GLY A 314 -61.75 40.18 1.58
C GLY A 314 -60.41 39.48 1.83
N PHE A 315 -59.54 39.40 0.82
CA PHE A 315 -58.17 38.91 0.96
C PHE A 315 -57.20 39.71 0.07
N SER A 316 -56.19 40.33 0.68
CA SER A 316 -55.23 41.21 0.01
C SER A 316 -53.80 40.89 0.46
N ALA A 317 -53.33 39.71 0.07
CA ALA A 317 -52.00 39.19 0.35
C ALA A 317 -51.58 38.23 -0.76
N SER A 318 -50.28 37.93 -0.85
CA SER A 318 -49.75 36.94 -1.79
C SER A 318 -50.34 35.56 -1.52
N ALA A 319 -50.84 34.90 -2.57
CA ALA A 319 -51.40 33.56 -2.54
C ALA A 319 -50.45 32.54 -3.20
N LYS A 320 -49.15 32.60 -2.89
CA LYS A 320 -48.14 31.70 -3.48
C LYS A 320 -48.41 30.22 -3.16
N ASP A 321 -48.68 29.90 -1.90
CA ASP A 321 -49.00 28.53 -1.49
C ASP A 321 -50.51 28.46 -1.21
N ALA A 322 -51.30 27.96 -2.17
CA ALA A 322 -52.75 27.91 -2.06
C ALA A 322 -53.35 26.61 -2.63
N PHE A 323 -54.33 26.04 -1.95
CA PHE A 323 -55.09 24.87 -2.43
C PHE A 323 -56.49 24.80 -1.82
N PHE A 324 -57.39 24.08 -2.48
CA PHE A 324 -58.71 23.73 -1.94
C PHE A 324 -58.67 22.39 -1.18
N ASP A 325 -59.29 22.35 0.00
CA ASP A 325 -59.53 21.09 0.70
C ASP A 325 -60.81 20.38 0.20
N PRO A 326 -61.06 19.12 0.59
CA PRO A 326 -62.25 18.37 0.15
C PRO A 326 -63.60 18.98 0.56
N LYS A 327 -63.62 19.97 1.47
CA LYS A 327 -64.83 20.70 1.88
C LYS A 327 -65.00 22.01 1.10
N GLY A 328 -64.12 22.31 0.14
CA GLY A 328 -64.15 23.54 -0.65
C GLY A 328 -63.60 24.76 0.09
N ARG A 329 -62.88 24.58 1.20
CA ARG A 329 -62.19 25.69 1.87
C ARG A 329 -60.86 25.95 1.18
N LEU A 330 -60.56 27.22 0.93
CA LEU A 330 -59.31 27.64 0.34
C LEU A 330 -58.29 27.87 1.45
N TRP A 331 -57.21 27.12 1.45
CA TRP A 331 -56.08 27.35 2.32
C TRP A 331 -55.03 28.17 1.59
N VAL A 332 -54.50 29.20 2.26
CA VAL A 332 -53.46 30.08 1.71
C VAL A 332 -52.40 30.34 2.76
N ALA A 333 -51.12 30.17 2.43
CA ALA A 333 -50.03 30.59 3.30
C ALA A 333 -49.30 31.80 2.72
N HIS A 334 -49.12 32.81 3.58
CA HIS A 334 -48.34 34.00 3.28
C HIS A 334 -46.98 33.95 4.02
N PRO A 335 -45.85 34.20 3.36
CA PRO A 335 -44.52 34.10 3.97
C PRO A 335 -44.31 34.93 5.25
N HIS A 336 -45.07 36.00 5.44
CA HIS A 336 -44.95 36.91 6.59
C HIS A 336 -46.26 37.22 7.31
N ARG A 337 -47.38 36.65 6.86
CA ARG A 337 -48.72 36.93 7.40
C ARG A 337 -49.47 35.65 7.77
N GLY A 338 -48.74 34.54 7.87
CA GLY A 338 -49.31 33.30 8.36
C GLY A 338 -50.20 32.54 7.38
N VAL A 339 -50.94 31.59 7.94
CA VAL A 339 -51.84 30.69 7.22
C VAL A 339 -53.28 31.14 7.41
N TYR A 340 -54.01 31.19 6.30
CA TYR A 340 -55.42 31.55 6.24
C TYR A 340 -56.23 30.35 5.74
N CYS A 341 -57.37 30.11 6.37
CA CYS A 341 -58.42 29.27 5.83
C CYS A 341 -59.57 30.19 5.41
N LEU A 342 -59.95 30.16 4.14
CA LEU A 342 -60.89 31.09 3.53
C LEU A 342 -62.09 30.34 2.97
N ARG A 343 -63.26 30.94 3.08
CA ARG A 343 -64.49 30.50 2.43
C ARG A 343 -64.94 31.55 1.43
N LEU A 344 -65.07 31.15 0.17
CA LEU A 344 -65.67 31.98 -0.86
C LEU A 344 -67.18 32.01 -0.67
N ASN A 345 -67.81 33.16 -0.92
CA ASN A 345 -69.25 33.29 -0.99
C ASN A 345 -69.81 32.63 -2.27
N ASP A 346 -71.14 32.53 -2.36
CA ASP A 346 -71.76 31.80 -3.45
C ASP A 346 -71.53 32.42 -4.84
N ASP A 347 -71.29 33.73 -4.91
CA ASP A 347 -71.02 34.43 -6.18
C ASP A 347 -69.52 34.54 -6.50
N LEU A 348 -68.64 33.98 -5.65
CA LEU A 348 -67.18 34.05 -5.76
C LEU A 348 -66.61 35.49 -5.76
N THR A 349 -67.35 36.46 -5.23
CA THR A 349 -66.98 37.87 -5.23
C THR A 349 -66.23 38.29 -3.97
N GLU A 350 -66.44 37.58 -2.86
CA GLU A 350 -65.82 37.89 -1.57
C GLU A 350 -65.41 36.62 -0.82
N VAL A 351 -64.37 36.72 0.00
CA VAL A 351 -63.98 35.67 0.94
C VAL A 351 -64.17 36.10 2.38
N SER A 352 -64.56 35.14 3.22
CA SER A 352 -64.56 35.26 4.68
C SER A 352 -63.53 34.30 5.27
N GLN A 353 -62.78 34.75 6.27
CA GLN A 353 -61.84 33.91 6.99
C GLN A 353 -62.55 32.95 7.95
N ILE A 354 -62.13 31.69 7.94
CA ILE A 354 -62.54 30.65 8.88
C ILE A 354 -61.45 30.56 9.97
N PRO A 355 -61.81 30.63 11.26
CA PRO A 355 -60.87 30.40 12.35
C PRO A 355 -60.25 29.00 12.26
N ILE A 356 -58.93 28.93 12.33
CA ILE A 356 -58.19 27.67 12.38
C ILE A 356 -58.04 27.27 13.85
N PRO A 357 -58.39 26.02 14.25
CA PRO A 357 -58.14 25.56 15.62
C PRO A 357 -56.65 25.64 15.96
N GLU A 358 -56.29 26.33 17.04
CA GLU A 358 -54.91 26.47 17.50
C GLU A 358 -54.63 25.46 18.62
N PRO A 359 -53.61 24.59 18.49
CA PRO A 359 -53.23 23.68 19.56
C PRO A 359 -52.63 24.45 20.74
N GLU A 360 -52.86 23.94 21.94
CA GLU A 360 -52.41 24.57 23.19
C GLU A 360 -50.86 24.72 23.19
N GLY A 361 -50.37 25.95 23.38
CA GLY A 361 -48.93 26.27 23.37
C GLY A 361 -48.34 26.65 22.01
N PHE A 362 -49.14 26.74 20.94
CA PHE A 362 -48.67 27.21 19.62
C PHE A 362 -48.92 28.71 19.42
N GLN A 363 -48.05 29.39 18.67
CA GLN A 363 -48.32 30.77 18.26
C GLN A 363 -49.45 30.83 17.22
N PRO A 364 -50.23 31.93 17.19
CA PRO A 364 -51.30 32.07 16.20
C PRO A 364 -50.78 31.92 14.79
N LEU A 365 -51.44 31.06 14.00
CA LEU A 365 -50.96 30.69 12.66
C LEU A 365 -50.91 31.88 11.70
N GLU A 366 -51.68 32.92 11.96
CA GLU A 366 -51.73 34.19 11.22
C GLU A 366 -50.54 35.12 11.50
N LYS A 367 -49.68 34.77 12.47
CA LYS A 367 -48.55 35.61 12.90
C LYS A 367 -47.18 34.99 12.65
N ILE A 368 -47.15 33.78 12.07
CA ILE A 368 -45.90 33.07 11.81
C ILE A 368 -45.55 33.09 10.32
N SER A 369 -44.26 33.04 10.02
CA SER A 369 -43.84 32.64 8.67
C SER A 369 -44.09 31.14 8.54
N ALA A 370 -44.95 30.75 7.61
CA ALA A 370 -45.33 29.36 7.39
C ALA A 370 -45.52 29.08 5.91
N SER A 371 -45.31 27.82 5.54
CA SER A 371 -45.71 27.25 4.27
C SER A 371 -46.75 26.18 4.52
N ILE A 372 -47.53 25.89 3.47
CA ILE A 372 -48.60 24.91 3.53
C ILE A 372 -48.58 24.01 2.31
N THR A 373 -48.96 22.76 2.50
CA THR A 373 -49.21 21.83 1.39
C THR A 373 -50.27 20.82 1.76
N HIS A 374 -50.92 20.26 0.73
CA HIS A 374 -51.94 19.25 0.89
C HIS A 374 -51.39 17.88 0.48
N TRP A 375 -51.54 16.89 1.35
CA TRP A 375 -51.14 15.52 1.07
C TRP A 375 -51.98 14.54 1.89
N ASP A 376 -52.41 13.45 1.27
CA ASP A 376 -53.18 12.37 1.90
C ASP A 376 -54.37 12.85 2.77
N GLY A 377 -55.13 13.82 2.26
CA GLY A 377 -56.31 14.37 2.95
C GLY A 377 -55.99 15.22 4.20
N LYS A 378 -54.73 15.61 4.40
CA LYS A 378 -54.30 16.51 5.47
C LYS A 378 -53.67 17.77 4.88
N ALA A 379 -53.90 18.90 5.54
CA ALA A 379 -53.18 20.13 5.30
C ALA A 379 -51.99 20.19 6.26
N TYR A 380 -50.78 20.11 5.73
CA TYR A 380 -49.54 20.20 6.50
C TYR A 380 -49.07 21.64 6.54
N ILE A 381 -48.83 22.14 7.75
CA ILE A 381 -48.38 23.51 8.02
C ILE A 381 -47.05 23.44 8.76
N TRP A 382 -46.04 24.16 8.27
CA TRP A 382 -44.75 24.23 8.94
C TRP A 382 -44.17 25.64 8.86
N GLY A 383 -43.46 26.05 9.92
CA GLY A 383 -42.95 27.41 10.03
C GLY A 383 -42.26 27.69 11.36
N GLY A 384 -42.05 28.98 11.66
CA GLY A 384 -41.34 29.44 12.85
C GLY A 384 -41.93 29.01 14.21
N GLY A 385 -43.14 28.44 14.22
CA GLY A 385 -43.80 27.91 15.41
C GLY A 385 -43.74 26.39 15.59
N GLY A 386 -43.26 25.62 14.59
CA GLY A 386 -43.25 24.14 14.61
C GLY A 386 -44.02 23.52 13.43
N LYS A 387 -44.47 22.27 13.59
CA LYS A 387 -45.14 21.47 12.54
C LYS A 387 -46.53 21.03 12.98
N LEU A 388 -47.53 21.26 12.12
CA LEU A 388 -48.93 20.87 12.36
C LEU A 388 -49.50 20.11 11.16
N ALA A 389 -50.41 19.18 11.44
CA ALA A 389 -51.24 18.55 10.43
C ALA A 389 -52.72 18.80 10.78
N PHE A 390 -53.44 19.43 9.87
CA PHE A 390 -54.88 19.61 9.97
C PHE A 390 -55.58 18.53 9.15
N HIS A 391 -56.31 17.65 9.83
CA HIS A 391 -57.08 16.59 9.20
C HIS A 391 -58.34 17.18 8.58
N THR A 392 -58.37 17.30 7.25
CA THR A 392 -59.44 18.05 6.55
C THR A 392 -60.83 17.48 6.78
N ARG A 393 -60.94 16.16 7.00
CA ARG A 393 -62.21 15.46 7.27
C ARG A 393 -62.69 15.62 8.72
N THR A 394 -61.84 15.31 9.69
CA THR A 394 -62.18 15.32 11.13
C THR A 394 -62.06 16.70 11.78
N GLU A 395 -61.45 17.66 11.08
CA GLU A 395 -61.15 19.02 11.56
C GLU A 395 -60.29 19.06 12.82
N GLN A 396 -59.58 17.98 13.08
CA GLN A 396 -58.62 17.89 14.15
C GLN A 396 -57.26 18.41 13.70
N ILE A 397 -56.63 19.20 14.55
CA ILE A 397 -55.24 19.61 14.39
C ILE A 397 -54.35 18.77 15.29
N THR A 398 -53.26 18.25 14.74
CA THR A 398 -52.27 17.46 15.47
C THR A 398 -50.90 18.12 15.33
N VAL A 399 -50.13 18.13 16.42
CA VAL A 399 -48.73 18.54 16.38
C VAL A 399 -47.94 17.38 15.80
N VAL A 400 -47.24 17.63 14.69
CA VAL A 400 -46.43 16.60 14.03
C VAL A 400 -45.08 16.51 14.75
N PRO A 401 -44.71 15.36 15.33
CA PRO A 401 -43.41 15.18 15.96
C PRO A 401 -42.28 15.50 14.99
N GLU A 402 -41.18 16.10 15.48
CA GLU A 402 -40.05 16.46 14.60
C GLU A 402 -39.47 15.30 13.80
N ARG A 403 -39.59 14.07 14.34
CA ARG A 403 -39.07 12.83 13.76
C ARG A 403 -39.94 12.26 12.65
N GLU A 404 -41.21 12.65 12.55
CA GLU A 404 -42.14 12.12 11.56
C GLU A 404 -41.87 12.73 10.17
N ALA A 405 -42.00 11.88 9.15
CA ALA A 405 -41.90 12.23 7.75
C ALA A 405 -43.13 13.05 7.31
N PHE A 406 -42.94 14.23 6.72
CA PHE A 406 -44.06 15.09 6.30
C PHE A 406 -43.66 16.02 5.13
N PRO A 407 -44.58 16.35 4.21
CA PRO A 407 -44.41 17.38 3.18
C PRO A 407 -44.03 18.77 3.74
N GLY A 408 -42.98 19.40 3.20
CA GLY A 408 -42.46 20.70 3.65
C GLY A 408 -40.98 20.72 4.03
N TYR A 409 -40.46 21.87 4.47
CA TYR A 409 -39.05 22.03 4.83
C TYR A 409 -38.74 21.39 6.20
N ARG A 410 -37.65 20.62 6.26
CA ARG A 410 -37.06 20.07 7.47
C ARG A 410 -35.55 20.34 7.46
N GLY A 411 -35.11 21.39 8.13
CA GLY A 411 -33.70 21.77 8.10
C GLY A 411 -33.25 22.17 6.69
N LYS A 412 -32.48 21.32 6.00
CA LYS A 412 -31.97 21.58 4.65
C LYS A 412 -32.73 20.85 3.53
N GLU A 413 -33.71 20.00 3.86
CA GLU A 413 -34.51 19.24 2.89
C GLU A 413 -35.94 19.78 2.80
N LYS A 414 -36.59 19.63 1.64
CA LYS A 414 -38.00 19.95 1.38
C LYS A 414 -38.73 18.71 0.90
N TRP A 415 -39.81 18.35 1.54
CA TRP A 415 -40.63 17.22 1.13
C TRP A 415 -41.73 17.68 0.16
N ILE A 416 -41.81 17.07 -1.01
CA ILE A 416 -42.72 17.43 -2.10
C ILE A 416 -43.65 16.23 -2.38
N PRO A 417 -44.98 16.41 -2.34
CA PRO A 417 -45.93 15.38 -2.73
C PRO A 417 -45.74 14.87 -4.16
N GLY A 418 -45.77 13.55 -4.34
CA GLY A 418 -45.92 12.90 -5.64
C GLY A 418 -47.34 12.37 -5.86
N LEU A 419 -47.55 11.70 -6.99
CA LEU A 419 -48.80 11.00 -7.31
C LEU A 419 -48.94 9.72 -6.47
N HIS A 420 -50.19 9.26 -6.28
CA HIS A 420 -50.53 7.97 -5.64
C HIS A 420 -49.98 7.76 -4.22
N GLY A 421 -49.67 8.84 -3.48
CA GLY A 421 -49.12 8.76 -2.14
C GLY A 421 -47.59 8.77 -2.08
N ALA A 422 -46.91 8.83 -3.23
CA ALA A 422 -45.47 9.01 -3.29
C ALA A 422 -45.01 10.33 -2.66
N LEU A 423 -43.75 10.38 -2.24
CA LEU A 423 -43.09 11.54 -1.67
C LEU A 423 -41.70 11.72 -2.25
N PHE A 424 -41.32 12.97 -2.46
CA PHE A 424 -39.95 13.35 -2.77
C PHE A 424 -39.34 14.07 -1.58
N LYS A 425 -38.10 13.74 -1.20
CA LYS A 425 -37.26 14.61 -0.37
C LYS A 425 -36.28 15.35 -1.25
N ALA A 426 -36.44 16.65 -1.38
CA ALA A 426 -35.61 17.52 -2.19
C ALA A 426 -34.52 18.18 -1.33
N PHE A 427 -33.27 18.09 -1.79
CA PHE A 427 -32.10 18.76 -1.23
C PHE A 427 -31.49 19.65 -2.32
N PRO A 428 -30.56 20.57 -1.98
CA PRO A 428 -29.95 21.45 -3.00
C PRO A 428 -29.28 20.71 -4.18
N HIS A 429 -28.72 19.51 -3.95
CA HIS A 429 -27.94 18.77 -4.95
C HIS A 429 -28.42 17.32 -5.19
N HIS A 430 -29.53 16.91 -4.58
CA HIS A 430 -30.16 15.63 -4.88
C HIS A 430 -31.63 15.63 -4.46
N ALA A 431 -32.39 14.63 -4.90
CA ALA A 431 -33.69 14.31 -4.36
C ALA A 431 -33.84 12.81 -4.10
N GLU A 432 -34.67 12.41 -3.15
CA GLU A 432 -35.05 11.01 -2.91
C GLU A 432 -36.52 10.82 -3.26
N PHE A 433 -36.84 9.85 -4.11
CA PHE A 433 -38.20 9.41 -4.36
C PHE A 433 -38.56 8.22 -3.45
N ILE A 434 -39.76 8.25 -2.88
CA ILE A 434 -40.26 7.26 -1.93
C ILE A 434 -41.71 6.92 -2.30
N ASP A 435 -41.98 5.65 -2.59
CA ASP A 435 -43.32 5.18 -2.95
C ASP A 435 -43.49 3.71 -2.59
N ASP A 436 -44.19 3.43 -1.49
CA ASP A 436 -44.49 2.11 -0.89
C ASP A 436 -43.53 0.96 -1.30
N GLY A 437 -42.37 0.90 -0.65
CA GLY A 437 -41.31 -0.11 -0.92
C GLY A 437 -40.32 0.28 -2.03
N ARG A 438 -40.72 1.15 -2.96
CA ARG A 438 -39.84 1.65 -4.04
C ARG A 438 -39.11 2.91 -3.62
N HIS A 439 -37.86 3.01 -4.07
CA HIS A 439 -36.99 4.14 -3.78
C HIS A 439 -36.11 4.50 -4.96
N ALA A 440 -35.82 5.78 -5.15
CA ALA A 440 -34.79 6.21 -6.07
C ALA A 440 -34.03 7.42 -5.52
N LEU A 441 -32.70 7.38 -5.59
CA LEU A 441 -31.87 8.57 -5.36
C LEU A 441 -31.65 9.28 -6.69
N LEU A 442 -31.95 10.56 -6.73
CA LEU A 442 -31.96 11.41 -7.91
C LEU A 442 -30.86 12.46 -7.75
N GLN A 443 -29.74 12.29 -8.45
CA GLN A 443 -28.62 13.25 -8.39
C GLN A 443 -28.94 14.48 -9.25
N VAL A 444 -29.57 15.50 -8.67
CA VAL A 444 -30.08 16.67 -9.39
C VAL A 444 -29.91 17.95 -8.58
N SER A 445 -29.46 19.01 -9.24
CA SER A 445 -29.36 20.35 -8.65
C SER A 445 -30.68 21.09 -8.82
N LEU A 446 -31.48 21.12 -7.76
CA LEU A 446 -32.74 21.84 -7.72
C LEU A 446 -32.49 23.34 -7.51
N ILE A 447 -33.42 24.16 -8.00
CA ILE A 447 -33.37 25.62 -7.80
C ILE A 447 -33.52 25.91 -6.30
N PRO A 448 -32.51 26.52 -5.64
CA PRO A 448 -32.56 26.77 -4.20
C PRO A 448 -33.75 27.65 -3.83
N LYS A 449 -34.52 27.26 -2.82
CA LYS A 449 -35.73 27.97 -2.34
C LYS A 449 -36.94 27.95 -3.28
N ASP A 450 -36.84 27.31 -4.45
CA ASP A 450 -37.97 27.05 -5.34
C ASP A 450 -37.81 25.68 -6.00
N GLU A 451 -37.59 24.65 -5.17
CA GLU A 451 -37.45 23.27 -5.63
C GLU A 451 -38.80 22.80 -6.20
N ARG A 452 -38.83 22.49 -7.50
CA ARG A 452 -40.03 22.11 -8.26
C ARG A 452 -39.87 20.72 -8.87
N ILE A 453 -40.83 19.86 -8.55
CA ILE A 453 -41.02 18.54 -9.16
C ILE A 453 -42.47 18.50 -9.63
N VAL A 454 -42.67 18.40 -10.94
CA VAL A 454 -43.98 18.50 -11.60
C VAL A 454 -44.31 17.16 -12.22
N SER A 455 -45.49 16.63 -11.95
CA SER A 455 -45.98 15.43 -12.63
C SER A 455 -46.36 15.75 -14.07
N LEU A 456 -45.77 15.03 -15.03
CA LEU A 456 -46.12 15.12 -16.44
C LEU A 456 -47.24 14.14 -16.82
N ASN A 457 -47.27 12.98 -16.17
CA ASN A 457 -48.31 11.95 -16.27
C ASN A 457 -48.21 10.99 -15.06
N ASP A 458 -48.94 9.87 -15.09
CA ASP A 458 -48.99 8.86 -14.02
C ASP A 458 -47.64 8.27 -13.57
N SER A 459 -46.59 8.43 -14.38
CA SER A 459 -45.27 7.84 -14.14
C SER A 459 -44.09 8.79 -14.29
N LEU A 460 -44.25 9.88 -15.04
CA LEU A 460 -43.16 10.80 -15.35
C LEU A 460 -43.27 12.08 -14.52
N TYR A 461 -42.14 12.47 -13.94
CA TYR A 461 -41.96 13.73 -13.24
C TYR A 461 -40.88 14.55 -13.94
N LEU A 462 -41.12 15.84 -14.13
CA LEU A 462 -40.11 16.81 -14.51
C LEU A 462 -39.55 17.49 -13.26
N ILE A 463 -38.24 17.54 -13.16
CA ILE A 463 -37.49 18.17 -12.08
C ILE A 463 -36.85 19.43 -12.63
N GLY A 464 -37.27 20.59 -12.14
CA GLY A 464 -36.76 21.89 -12.58
C GLY A 464 -35.35 22.15 -12.04
N THR A 465 -34.46 22.65 -12.90
CA THR A 465 -33.10 23.06 -12.53
C THR A 465 -32.78 24.46 -13.07
N GLU A 466 -31.68 25.07 -12.63
CA GLU A 466 -31.27 26.40 -13.08
C GLU A 466 -30.87 26.43 -14.57
N ASP A 467 -30.25 25.35 -15.06
CA ASP A 467 -29.65 25.25 -16.40
C ASP A 467 -30.28 24.10 -17.24
N GLY A 468 -31.57 23.84 -17.05
CA GLY A 468 -32.31 22.79 -17.76
C GLY A 468 -33.30 22.05 -16.87
N TYR A 469 -33.46 20.73 -17.09
CA TYR A 469 -34.39 19.92 -16.30
C TYR A 469 -34.00 18.44 -16.27
N GLY A 470 -34.47 17.72 -15.25
CA GLY A 470 -34.47 16.26 -15.18
C GLY A 470 -35.83 15.68 -15.52
N ILE A 471 -35.88 14.50 -16.13
CA ILE A 471 -37.11 13.68 -16.26
C ILE A 471 -36.90 12.38 -15.52
N PHE A 472 -37.69 12.19 -14.47
CA PHE A 472 -37.72 11.00 -13.64
C PHE A 472 -38.91 10.10 -14.01
N ASN A 473 -38.64 8.82 -14.24
CA ASN A 473 -39.66 7.79 -14.46
C ASN A 473 -39.81 6.91 -13.22
N ALA A 474 -40.90 7.12 -12.48
CA ALA A 474 -41.20 6.41 -11.25
C ALA A 474 -41.47 4.90 -11.45
N ARG A 475 -41.81 4.45 -12.67
CA ARG A 475 -41.93 3.00 -12.96
C ARG A 475 -40.58 2.28 -12.96
N ARG A 476 -39.48 3.03 -13.13
CA ARG A 476 -38.10 2.53 -13.04
C ARG A 476 -37.48 2.75 -11.66
N ALA A 477 -38.25 3.24 -10.69
CA ALA A 477 -37.79 3.25 -9.31
C ALA A 477 -37.62 1.80 -8.84
N VAL A 478 -36.47 1.50 -8.23
CA VAL A 478 -36.10 0.14 -7.86
C VAL A 478 -36.70 -0.20 -6.50
N ASP A 479 -37.13 -1.44 -6.30
CA ASP A 479 -37.39 -1.96 -4.95
C ASP A 479 -36.06 -1.99 -4.20
N LYS A 480 -36.02 -1.45 -2.98
CA LYS A 480 -34.80 -1.47 -2.15
C LYS A 480 -34.22 -2.88 -1.98
N ASN A 481 -35.05 -3.92 -2.08
CA ASN A 481 -34.65 -5.31 -1.89
C ASN A 481 -34.14 -6.01 -3.17
N GLU A 482 -34.31 -5.40 -4.36
CA GLU A 482 -33.93 -6.01 -5.65
C GLU A 482 -32.67 -5.41 -6.29
N LEU A 483 -32.01 -4.47 -5.61
CA LEU A 483 -30.77 -3.86 -6.06
C LEU A 483 -29.63 -4.89 -6.04
N ASN A 484 -29.34 -5.48 -7.21
CA ASN A 484 -28.19 -6.35 -7.45
C ASN A 484 -26.91 -5.50 -7.48
N LEU A 485 -26.45 -5.09 -6.30
CA LEU A 485 -25.33 -4.16 -6.14
C LEU A 485 -23.99 -4.90 -6.20
N PRO A 486 -22.97 -4.32 -6.86
CA PRO A 486 -21.64 -4.92 -6.89
C PRO A 486 -21.01 -4.90 -5.49
N GLU A 487 -20.22 -5.91 -5.18
CA GLU A 487 -19.47 -5.98 -3.94
C GLU A 487 -18.36 -4.91 -3.88
N PRO A 488 -18.06 -4.33 -2.70
CA PRO A 488 -16.85 -3.56 -2.50
C PRO A 488 -15.60 -4.42 -2.78
N ILE A 489 -14.65 -3.85 -3.51
CA ILE A 489 -13.38 -4.49 -3.89
C ILE A 489 -12.19 -3.72 -3.31
N LEU A 490 -11.11 -4.45 -3.08
CA LEU A 490 -9.80 -3.88 -2.85
C LEU A 490 -9.13 -3.64 -4.20
N SER A 491 -8.87 -2.38 -4.54
CA SER A 491 -8.30 -2.01 -5.84
C SER A 491 -6.78 -2.13 -5.86
N ALA A 492 -6.11 -1.82 -4.74
CA ALA A 492 -4.66 -1.96 -4.60
C ALA A 492 -4.23 -2.06 -3.14
N ILE A 493 -3.05 -2.63 -2.90
CA ILE A 493 -2.31 -2.51 -1.63
C ILE A 493 -0.96 -1.90 -1.92
N GLU A 494 -0.61 -0.81 -1.25
CA GLU A 494 0.72 -0.24 -1.33
C GLU A 494 1.54 -0.64 -0.10
N VAL A 495 2.73 -1.20 -0.34
CA VAL A 495 3.72 -1.53 0.70
C VAL A 495 4.93 -0.64 0.48
N LYS A 496 5.28 0.21 1.47
CA LYS A 496 6.39 1.19 1.37
C LYS A 496 6.34 2.06 0.09
N GLY A 497 5.16 2.47 -0.34
CA GLY A 497 4.96 3.28 -1.55
C GLY A 497 5.08 2.53 -2.88
N ARG A 498 5.27 1.20 -2.85
CA ARG A 498 5.15 0.35 -4.04
C ARG A 498 3.75 -0.26 -4.08
N ALA A 499 2.98 0.08 -5.12
CA ALA A 499 1.70 -0.53 -5.38
C ALA A 499 1.88 -2.01 -5.79
N LEU A 500 1.27 -2.90 -5.02
CA LEU A 500 0.93 -4.25 -5.43
C LEU A 500 -0.47 -4.17 -6.03
N GLU A 501 -0.54 -4.14 -7.36
CA GLU A 501 -1.83 -4.20 -8.06
C GLU A 501 -2.50 -5.54 -7.76
N ILE A 502 -3.61 -5.47 -7.05
CA ILE A 502 -4.51 -6.61 -6.87
C ILE A 502 -5.51 -6.50 -8.01
N ASN A 503 -5.13 -7.05 -9.17
CA ASN A 503 -6.06 -7.10 -10.29
C ASN A 503 -7.29 -7.92 -9.87
N ALA A 504 -8.49 -7.40 -10.15
CA ALA A 504 -9.79 -7.98 -9.79
C ALA A 504 -9.98 -9.44 -10.23
N VAL A 505 -9.09 -9.97 -11.09
CA VAL A 505 -9.09 -11.32 -11.66
C VAL A 505 -8.22 -12.32 -10.86
N ASN A 506 -7.34 -11.87 -9.96
CA ASN A 506 -6.51 -12.76 -9.15
C ASN A 506 -6.60 -12.39 -7.66
N ALA A 507 -7.19 -13.29 -6.86
CA ALA A 507 -6.70 -13.47 -5.50
C ALA A 507 -5.17 -13.59 -5.60
N LEU A 508 -4.41 -12.87 -4.76
CA LEU A 508 -2.95 -12.93 -4.79
C LEU A 508 -2.51 -14.39 -4.96
N ALA A 509 -1.69 -14.67 -5.98
CA ALA A 509 -1.27 -16.04 -6.32
C ALA A 509 -0.57 -16.76 -5.15
N LYS A 510 -0.20 -16.01 -4.10
CA LYS A 510 0.31 -16.48 -2.81
C LYS A 510 -0.30 -15.64 -1.68
N PRO A 511 -0.51 -16.20 -0.48
CA PRO A 511 -0.86 -15.41 0.70
C PRO A 511 0.18 -14.30 0.93
N LEU A 512 -0.29 -13.08 1.21
CA LEU A 512 0.60 -11.95 1.48
C LEU A 512 1.21 -12.11 2.86
N THR A 513 2.53 -12.31 2.92
CA THR A 513 3.30 -12.29 4.16
C THR A 513 4.28 -11.11 4.09
N LEU A 514 4.13 -10.17 5.00
CA LEU A 514 4.94 -8.96 5.10
C LEU A 514 6.11 -9.20 6.05
N GLN A 515 7.27 -8.65 5.70
CA GLN A 515 8.41 -8.63 6.61
C GLN A 515 8.17 -7.63 7.76
N PRO A 516 8.84 -7.78 8.92
CA PRO A 516 8.65 -6.91 10.08
C PRO A 516 8.97 -5.43 9.83
N ASP A 517 9.79 -5.14 8.82
CA ASP A 517 10.16 -3.78 8.40
C ASP A 517 9.20 -3.21 7.33
N GLU A 518 8.20 -3.98 6.89
CA GLU A 518 7.18 -3.64 5.89
C GLU A 518 5.81 -3.29 6.50
N GLY A 519 5.75 -2.97 7.80
CA GLY A 519 4.49 -2.73 8.53
C GLY A 519 3.69 -1.47 8.14
N GLY A 520 4.07 -0.78 7.07
CA GLY A 520 3.33 0.35 6.48
C GLY A 520 2.54 -0.12 5.26
N LEU A 521 1.21 -0.18 5.41
CA LEU A 521 0.26 -0.63 4.40
C LEU A 521 -0.76 0.45 4.11
N ARG A 522 -0.97 0.70 2.82
CA ARG A 522 -2.11 1.50 2.36
C ARG A 522 -3.04 0.63 1.54
N PHE A 523 -4.27 0.51 2.01
CA PHE A 523 -5.36 -0.17 1.31
C PHE A 523 -6.11 0.86 0.47
N LEU A 524 -6.26 0.60 -0.82
CA LEU A 524 -7.16 1.34 -1.71
C LEU A 524 -8.34 0.42 -2.00
N PHE A 525 -9.55 0.92 -1.76
CA PHE A 525 -10.78 0.15 -1.91
C PHE A 525 -11.87 0.99 -2.56
N ALA A 526 -12.71 0.33 -3.36
CA ALA A 526 -13.76 0.97 -4.12
C ALA A 526 -14.96 0.03 -4.24
N MET A 527 -16.13 0.58 -4.57
CA MET A 527 -17.26 -0.20 -5.04
C MET A 527 -17.47 0.18 -6.50
N PRO A 528 -17.46 -0.78 -7.45
CA PRO A 528 -17.62 -0.48 -8.88
C PRO A 528 -19.09 -0.18 -9.22
N PHE A 529 -19.67 0.76 -8.49
CA PHE A 529 -21.02 1.29 -8.67
C PHE A 529 -20.89 2.74 -9.11
N TYR A 530 -21.11 2.99 -10.40
CA TYR A 530 -20.75 4.25 -11.05
C TYR A 530 -21.92 5.25 -11.18
N ILE A 531 -23.12 4.87 -10.73
CA ILE A 531 -24.32 5.69 -10.84
C ILE A 531 -24.34 6.81 -9.79
N GLN A 532 -23.78 6.55 -8.60
CA GLN A 532 -23.69 7.52 -7.52
C GLN A 532 -22.47 7.24 -6.64
N ASN A 533 -22.05 8.24 -5.87
CA ASN A 533 -21.07 8.04 -4.81
C ASN A 533 -21.69 7.19 -3.69
N VAL A 534 -20.90 6.23 -3.18
CA VAL A 534 -21.34 5.31 -2.12
C VAL A 534 -20.44 5.47 -0.91
N ASN A 535 -21.02 5.70 0.27
CA ASN A 535 -20.22 5.70 1.49
C ASN A 535 -19.76 4.27 1.84
N LEU A 536 -18.49 4.16 2.18
CA LEU A 536 -17.84 2.92 2.58
C LEU A 536 -17.37 3.03 4.02
N ARG A 537 -17.30 1.88 4.69
CA ARG A 537 -16.63 1.73 5.97
C ARG A 537 -15.71 0.53 5.92
N TYR A 538 -14.67 0.55 6.75
CA TYR A 538 -13.66 -0.50 6.81
C TYR A 538 -13.37 -0.91 8.25
N ARG A 539 -12.74 -2.08 8.39
CA ARG A 539 -12.09 -2.53 9.63
C ARG A 539 -10.94 -3.49 9.36
N LEU A 540 -9.95 -3.49 10.26
CA LEU A 540 -8.82 -4.41 10.29
C LEU A 540 -8.90 -5.34 11.51
N GLN A 541 -9.50 -6.52 11.33
CA GLN A 541 -9.55 -7.52 12.40
C GLN A 541 -8.14 -8.00 12.75
N GLY A 542 -7.86 -8.09 14.06
CA GLY A 542 -6.52 -8.34 14.60
C GLY A 542 -5.79 -7.05 15.05
N PHE A 543 -6.32 -5.88 14.70
CA PHE A 543 -5.83 -4.57 15.17
C PHE A 543 -6.94 -3.75 15.85
N GLU A 544 -8.14 -3.72 15.28
CA GLU A 544 -9.31 -3.00 15.80
C GLU A 544 -10.57 -3.91 15.88
N GLU A 545 -11.45 -3.65 16.86
CA GLU A 545 -12.67 -4.46 17.08
C GLU A 545 -13.92 -3.90 16.36
N GLY A 546 -14.02 -2.57 16.25
CA GLY A 546 -15.17 -1.86 15.67
C GLY A 546 -15.03 -1.55 14.18
N TRP A 547 -16.15 -1.22 13.54
CA TRP A 547 -16.14 -0.60 12.22
C TRP A 547 -15.83 0.89 12.33
N SER A 548 -15.21 1.46 11.30
CA SER A 548 -15.19 2.91 11.10
C SER A 548 -16.59 3.45 10.77
N ASP A 549 -16.75 4.77 10.90
CA ASP A 549 -17.91 5.48 10.38
C ASP A 549 -17.94 5.42 8.84
N PHE A 550 -19.14 5.51 8.27
CA PHE A 550 -19.30 5.60 6.82
C PHE A 550 -18.72 6.91 6.29
N SER A 551 -17.88 6.83 5.26
CA SER A 551 -17.29 7.99 4.61
C SER A 551 -17.10 7.76 3.09
N LEU A 552 -16.79 8.84 2.38
CA LEU A 552 -16.40 8.81 0.96
C LEU A 552 -14.89 8.55 0.76
N GLU A 553 -14.16 8.20 1.83
CA GLU A 553 -12.73 7.91 1.72
C GLU A 553 -12.50 6.50 1.17
N HIS A 554 -11.78 6.42 0.05
CA HIS A 554 -11.45 5.17 -0.63
C HIS A 554 -10.07 4.60 -0.25
N THR A 555 -9.42 5.17 0.77
CA THR A 555 -8.07 4.76 1.16
C THR A 555 -7.90 4.72 2.67
N LYS A 556 -7.20 3.70 3.17
CA LYS A 556 -6.79 3.63 4.58
C LYS A 556 -5.35 3.19 4.72
N GLU A 557 -4.59 3.93 5.52
CA GLU A 557 -3.22 3.61 5.86
C GLU A 557 -3.11 3.07 7.31
N TYR A 558 -2.34 2.00 7.48
CA TYR A 558 -1.89 1.48 8.76
C TYR A 558 -0.37 1.48 8.78
N THR A 559 0.21 1.93 9.89
CA THR A 559 1.66 1.96 10.10
C THR A 559 2.03 1.16 11.33
N ASN A 560 3.23 0.56 11.31
CA ASN A 560 3.80 -0.21 12.41
C ASN A 560 2.88 -1.33 12.94
N LEU A 561 2.23 -2.07 12.04
CA LEU A 561 1.43 -3.23 12.43
C LEU A 561 2.30 -4.27 13.17
N PRO A 562 1.90 -4.71 14.38
CA PRO A 562 2.60 -5.77 15.09
C PRO A 562 2.63 -7.09 14.29
N PRO A 563 3.52 -8.02 14.64
CA PRO A 563 3.47 -9.38 14.09
C PRO A 563 2.15 -10.08 14.43
N GLY A 564 1.49 -10.65 13.43
CA GLY A 564 0.17 -11.25 13.60
C GLY A 564 -0.55 -11.55 12.30
N GLN A 565 -1.75 -12.12 12.43
CA GLN A 565 -2.68 -12.39 11.33
C GLN A 565 -3.74 -11.30 11.31
N TYR A 566 -4.01 -10.77 10.12
CA TYR A 566 -4.92 -9.65 9.94
C TYR A 566 -5.96 -9.95 8.85
N VAL A 567 -7.17 -9.43 9.03
CA VAL A 567 -8.23 -9.49 8.01
C VAL A 567 -8.79 -8.10 7.79
N PHE A 568 -8.51 -7.53 6.61
CA PHE A 568 -9.08 -6.26 6.18
C PHE A 568 -10.45 -6.51 5.54
N GLN A 569 -11.45 -5.72 5.95
CA GLN A 569 -12.82 -5.81 5.46
C GLN A 569 -13.35 -4.43 5.11
N VAL A 570 -14.11 -4.36 4.02
CA VAL A 570 -14.80 -3.15 3.56
C VAL A 570 -16.27 -3.48 3.35
N GLN A 571 -17.13 -2.53 3.70
CA GLN A 571 -18.57 -2.63 3.59
C GLN A 571 -19.14 -1.32 3.03
N SER A 572 -20.20 -1.43 2.22
CA SER A 572 -20.94 -0.26 1.74
C SER A 572 -22.18 0.01 2.57
N GLU A 573 -22.72 1.23 2.49
CA GLU A 573 -24.03 1.54 3.08
C GLU A 573 -25.20 0.86 2.35
N LEU A 574 -24.99 0.49 1.09
CA LEU A 574 -26.04 -0.07 0.21
C LEU A 574 -26.10 -1.61 0.23
N SER A 575 -25.01 -2.28 0.60
CA SER A 575 -24.88 -3.74 0.61
C SER A 575 -24.15 -4.21 1.85
N THR A 576 -24.64 -5.29 2.43
CA THR A 576 -24.04 -5.96 3.59
C THR A 576 -22.98 -7.01 3.20
N GLN A 577 -22.77 -7.24 1.90
CA GLN A 577 -21.76 -8.19 1.41
C GLN A 577 -20.35 -7.70 1.74
N LEU A 578 -19.47 -8.65 2.07
CA LEU A 578 -18.10 -8.39 2.52
C LEU A 578 -17.12 -9.24 1.71
N LYS A 579 -16.04 -8.61 1.24
CA LYS A 579 -14.92 -9.31 0.60
C LYS A 579 -13.67 -9.21 1.49
N PRO A 580 -13.44 -10.18 2.40
CA PRO A 580 -12.31 -10.13 3.32
C PRO A 580 -10.98 -10.35 2.61
N PHE A 581 -9.96 -9.60 3.01
CA PHE A 581 -8.59 -9.78 2.57
C PHE A 581 -7.68 -10.14 3.75
N SER A 582 -7.08 -11.33 3.71
CA SER A 582 -6.23 -11.85 4.79
C SER A 582 -4.75 -11.72 4.46
N PHE A 583 -3.95 -11.29 5.45
CA PHE A 583 -2.49 -11.21 5.34
C PHE A 583 -1.81 -11.43 6.70
N GLU A 584 -0.51 -11.73 6.66
CA GLU A 584 0.31 -11.96 7.85
C GLU A 584 1.48 -10.97 7.92
N VAL A 585 1.76 -10.45 9.11
CA VAL A 585 3.01 -9.73 9.41
C VAL A 585 3.94 -10.68 10.18
N ALA A 586 5.09 -10.99 9.59
CA ALA A 586 6.04 -11.91 10.19
C ALA A 586 6.67 -11.31 11.47
N PRO A 587 7.04 -12.14 12.47
CA PRO A 587 7.76 -11.68 13.65
C PRO A 587 9.19 -11.27 13.34
N TYR A 588 9.74 -10.33 14.12
CA TYR A 588 11.15 -9.96 14.02
C TYR A 588 12.06 -11.17 14.29
N TRP A 589 13.23 -11.21 13.64
CA TRP A 589 14.17 -12.33 13.79
C TRP A 589 14.51 -12.65 15.26
N TYR A 590 14.65 -11.63 16.12
CA TYR A 590 14.94 -11.79 17.56
C TYR A 590 13.75 -12.29 18.40
N GLN A 591 12.53 -12.27 17.86
CA GLN A 591 11.35 -12.83 18.52
C GLN A 591 11.21 -14.33 18.26
N ALA A 592 11.98 -14.89 17.32
CA ALA A 592 11.97 -16.31 17.01
C ALA A 592 12.36 -17.17 18.23
N ALA A 593 11.68 -18.31 18.39
CA ALA A 593 11.87 -19.17 19.55
C ALA A 593 13.32 -19.67 19.72
N TRP A 594 14.03 -19.92 18.62
CA TRP A 594 15.42 -20.39 18.66
C TRP A 594 16.39 -19.35 19.23
N ILE A 595 16.12 -18.05 19.08
CA ILE A 595 16.94 -17.00 19.69
C ILE A 595 16.75 -16.92 21.19
N LYS A 596 15.51 -17.11 21.67
CA LYS A 596 15.24 -17.24 23.11
C LYS A 596 16.01 -18.44 23.71
N LEU A 597 16.08 -19.55 22.98
CA LEU A 597 16.88 -20.73 23.38
C LEU A 597 18.39 -20.46 23.36
N LEU A 598 18.91 -19.75 22.35
CA LEU A 598 20.33 -19.37 22.32
C LEU A 598 20.70 -18.41 23.43
N ALA A 599 19.87 -17.41 23.72
CA ALA A 599 20.08 -16.49 24.83
C ALA A 599 20.11 -17.24 26.16
N LEU A 600 19.18 -18.18 26.38
CA LEU A 600 19.17 -19.05 27.54
C LEU A 600 20.46 -19.90 27.62
N GLY A 601 20.88 -20.49 26.51
CA GLY A 601 22.14 -21.24 26.42
C GLY A 601 23.37 -20.38 26.73
N PHE A 602 23.40 -19.14 26.25
CA PHE A 602 24.45 -18.17 26.55
C PHE A 602 24.51 -17.83 28.04
N PHE A 603 23.37 -17.59 28.70
CA PHE A 603 23.34 -17.34 30.14
C PHE A 603 23.81 -18.56 30.95
N ILE A 604 23.45 -19.78 30.54
CA ILE A 604 23.93 -21.01 31.17
C ILE A 604 25.45 -21.15 30.98
N LEU A 605 25.96 -20.89 29.78
CA LEU A 605 27.39 -20.95 29.50
C LEU A 605 28.17 -19.88 30.28
N LEU A 606 27.65 -18.65 30.34
CA LEU A 606 28.23 -17.55 31.09
C LEU A 606 28.26 -17.87 32.58
N GLY A 607 27.17 -18.39 33.14
CA GLY A 607 27.12 -18.89 34.51
C GLY A 607 28.16 -19.97 34.76
N ARG A 608 28.32 -20.94 33.84
CA ARG A 608 29.32 -22.00 33.94
C ARG A 608 30.75 -21.47 33.85
N LEU A 609 31.01 -20.48 33.00
CA LEU A 609 32.33 -19.83 32.86
C LEU A 609 32.68 -19.03 34.10
N LEU A 610 31.74 -18.24 34.63
CA LEU A 610 31.91 -17.49 35.88
C LEU A 610 32.15 -18.42 37.06
N PHE A 611 31.40 -19.53 37.14
CA PHE A 611 31.59 -20.56 38.16
C PHE A 611 32.98 -21.20 38.06
N ARG A 612 33.41 -21.62 36.86
CA ARG A 612 34.78 -22.14 36.64
C ARG A 612 35.86 -21.12 36.93
N PHE A 613 35.64 -19.85 36.59
CA PHE A 613 36.59 -18.78 36.91
C PHE A 613 36.69 -18.59 38.43
N HIS A 614 35.58 -18.68 39.14
CA HIS A 614 35.54 -18.63 40.60
C HIS A 614 36.28 -19.81 41.24
N GLU A 615 35.99 -21.05 40.81
CA GLU A 615 36.71 -22.26 41.26
C GLU A 615 38.22 -22.14 41.02
N ASN A 616 38.62 -21.79 39.80
CA ASN A 616 40.03 -21.63 39.47
C ASN A 616 40.71 -20.52 40.27
N ARG A 617 40.00 -19.43 40.59
CA ARG A 617 40.50 -18.36 41.46
C ARG A 617 40.68 -18.85 42.90
N MET A 618 39.73 -19.62 43.41
CA MET A 618 39.80 -20.23 44.75
C MET A 618 40.94 -21.24 44.85
N ASP A 619 41.12 -22.11 43.85
CA ASP A 619 42.21 -23.09 43.82
C ASP A 619 43.58 -22.42 43.74
N ARG A 620 43.70 -21.34 42.95
CA ARG A 620 44.94 -20.53 42.91
C ARG A 620 45.27 -19.92 44.27
N GLN A 621 44.26 -19.51 45.06
CA GLN A 621 44.49 -18.99 46.41
C GLN A 621 44.93 -20.11 47.38
N ARG A 622 44.29 -21.28 47.33
CA ARG A 622 44.67 -22.45 48.15
C ARG A 622 46.11 -22.90 47.90
N ARG A 623 46.50 -23.06 46.62
CA ARG A 623 47.86 -23.47 46.24
C ARG A 623 48.93 -22.45 46.67
N ARG A 624 48.64 -21.15 46.62
CA ARG A 624 49.57 -20.11 47.09
C ARG A 624 49.84 -20.23 48.59
N LEU A 625 48.81 -20.53 49.38
CA LEU A 625 48.92 -20.69 50.83
C LEU A 625 49.79 -21.90 51.19
N GLU A 626 49.59 -23.03 50.51
CA GLU A 626 50.37 -24.26 50.72
C GLU A 626 51.85 -24.09 50.35
N VAL A 627 52.14 -23.45 49.22
CA VAL A 627 53.51 -23.17 48.79
C VAL A 627 54.25 -22.24 49.75
N GLN A 628 53.58 -21.23 50.32
CA GLN A 628 54.19 -20.37 51.34
C GLN A 628 54.54 -21.16 52.61
N LYS A 629 53.65 -22.05 53.05
CA LYS A 629 53.88 -22.90 54.23
C LYS A 629 55.07 -23.85 54.02
N GLN A 630 55.21 -24.45 52.84
CA GLN A 630 56.35 -25.33 52.53
C GLN A 630 57.68 -24.57 52.41
N ARG A 631 57.69 -23.38 51.79
CA ARG A 631 58.92 -22.56 51.64
C ARG A 631 59.47 -22.06 52.98
N ALA A 632 58.60 -21.73 53.93
CA ALA A 632 59.02 -21.34 55.28
C ALA A 632 59.75 -22.49 55.99
N LEU A 633 59.20 -23.71 55.92
CA LEU A 633 59.80 -24.89 56.53
C LEU A 633 61.16 -25.27 55.91
N GLN A 634 61.29 -25.09 54.59
CA GLN A 634 62.51 -25.45 53.86
C GLN A 634 63.67 -24.49 54.14
N ARG A 635 63.42 -23.19 54.33
CA ARG A 635 64.46 -22.21 54.70
C ARG A 635 65.09 -22.53 56.06
N GLN A 636 64.29 -22.99 57.02
CA GLN A 636 64.79 -23.35 58.34
C GLN A 636 65.75 -24.56 58.30
N ARG A 637 65.55 -25.52 57.40
CA ARG A 637 66.42 -26.70 57.25
C ARG A 637 67.72 -26.43 56.49
N VAL A 638 67.72 -25.52 55.52
CA VAL A 638 68.91 -25.21 54.71
C VAL A 638 69.94 -24.41 55.51
N TYR A 639 69.49 -23.51 56.39
CA TYR A 639 70.40 -22.70 57.20
C TYR A 639 71.26 -23.55 58.15
N SER A 640 70.68 -24.53 58.85
CA SER A 640 71.42 -25.38 59.81
C SER A 640 72.40 -26.36 59.15
N LYS A 641 72.18 -26.74 57.89
CA LYS A 641 73.03 -27.69 57.17
C LYS A 641 74.30 -27.04 56.62
N ASN A 642 74.24 -25.76 56.23
CA ASN A 642 75.37 -25.04 55.65
C ASN A 642 76.48 -24.71 56.66
N GLU A 643 76.16 -24.48 57.94
CA GLU A 643 77.19 -24.23 58.94
C GLU A 643 78.07 -25.45 59.22
N ARG A 644 77.51 -26.66 59.21
CA ARG A 644 78.28 -27.88 59.52
C ARG A 644 79.29 -28.25 58.43
N LEU A 645 78.95 -28.02 57.16
CA LEU A 645 79.79 -28.40 56.01
C LEU A 645 81.04 -27.52 55.85
N ARG A 646 80.99 -26.24 56.25
CA ARG A 646 82.15 -25.35 56.11
C ARG A 646 83.28 -25.70 57.08
N ALA A 647 82.95 -26.16 58.29
CA ALA A 647 83.96 -26.53 59.29
C ALA A 647 84.77 -27.79 58.90
N GLU A 648 84.19 -28.68 58.09
CA GLU A 648 84.80 -29.97 57.73
C GLU A 648 85.83 -29.84 56.59
N VAL A 649 85.59 -28.94 55.62
CA VAL A 649 86.50 -28.74 54.46
C VAL A 649 87.82 -28.07 54.85
N ASP A 650 87.80 -27.12 55.79
CA ASP A 650 89.01 -26.40 56.22
C ASP A 650 89.99 -27.28 57.02
N SER A 651 89.49 -28.34 57.64
CA SER A 651 90.27 -29.31 58.43
C SER A 651 91.16 -30.21 57.55
N ILE A 652 90.66 -30.62 56.38
CA ILE A 652 91.33 -31.60 55.50
C ILE A 652 92.47 -30.94 54.71
N SER A 653 92.28 -29.71 54.22
CA SER A 653 93.28 -29.02 53.38
C SER A 653 94.61 -28.75 54.10
N ARG A 654 94.60 -28.53 55.43
CA ARG A 654 95.85 -28.30 56.20
C ARG A 654 96.72 -29.55 56.29
N LYS A 655 96.13 -30.75 56.37
CA LYS A 655 96.87 -31.99 56.59
C LYS A 655 97.76 -32.41 55.41
N VAL A 656 97.43 -32.03 54.17
CA VAL A 656 98.22 -32.42 52.98
C VAL A 656 99.40 -31.49 52.72
N ALA A 657 99.31 -30.22 53.13
CA ALA A 657 100.42 -29.28 53.00
C ALA A 657 101.61 -29.64 53.90
N ASP A 658 101.33 -30.08 55.14
CA ASP A 658 102.37 -30.38 56.13
C ASP A 658 103.25 -31.58 55.74
N SER A 659 102.67 -32.67 55.20
CA SER A 659 103.45 -33.86 54.82
C SER A 659 104.39 -33.62 53.63
N THR A 660 104.01 -32.71 52.73
CA THR A 660 104.81 -32.40 51.52
C THR A 660 106.06 -31.59 51.87
N MET A 661 105.95 -30.68 52.84
CA MET A 661 107.06 -29.82 53.28
C MET A 661 108.13 -30.60 54.06
N GLU A 662 107.74 -31.64 54.79
CA GLU A 662 108.66 -32.50 55.55
C GLU A 662 109.60 -33.29 54.62
N LEU A 663 109.09 -33.80 53.49
CA LEU A 663 109.88 -34.49 52.46
C LEU A 663 110.91 -33.56 51.79
N VAL A 664 110.56 -32.30 51.50
CA VAL A 664 111.48 -31.33 50.90
C VAL A 664 112.67 -31.06 51.82
N ARG A 665 112.43 -30.82 53.12
CA ARG A 665 113.49 -30.55 54.10
C ARG A 665 114.46 -31.72 54.27
N LYS A 666 113.95 -32.95 54.31
CA LYS A 666 114.76 -34.17 54.38
C LYS A 666 115.75 -34.25 53.19
N ASN A 667 115.29 -33.99 51.97
CA ASN A 667 116.13 -34.08 50.77
C ASN A 667 117.17 -32.96 50.67
N GLU A 668 116.84 -31.74 51.08
CA GLU A 668 117.82 -30.63 51.12
C GLU A 668 119.00 -30.92 52.06
N MET A 669 118.72 -31.51 53.23
CA MET A 669 119.76 -31.85 54.22
C MET A 669 120.73 -32.92 53.69
N LEU A 670 120.20 -33.95 53.01
CA LEU A 670 121.01 -35.00 52.39
C LEU A 670 121.88 -34.46 51.23
N ILE A 671 121.35 -33.53 50.42
CA ILE A 671 122.13 -32.85 49.37
C ILE A 671 123.28 -32.02 49.99
N MET A 672 123.04 -31.35 51.13
CA MET A 672 124.07 -30.57 51.82
C MET A 672 125.20 -31.47 52.35
N LEU A 673 124.86 -32.56 53.06
CA LEU A 673 125.81 -33.56 53.57
C LEU A 673 126.67 -34.15 52.44
N LYS A 674 126.05 -34.46 51.29
CA LYS A 674 126.78 -34.91 50.10
C LYS A 674 127.81 -33.89 49.61
N LYS A 675 127.49 -32.60 49.70
CA LYS A 675 128.35 -31.51 49.21
C LYS A 675 129.59 -31.32 50.10
N GLU A 676 129.44 -31.44 51.42
CA GLU A 676 130.58 -31.43 52.36
C GLU A 676 131.50 -32.64 52.19
N LEU A 677 130.94 -33.84 52.04
CA LEU A 677 131.73 -35.06 51.80
C LEU A 677 132.55 -34.96 50.50
N LYS A 678 132.02 -34.32 49.45
CA LYS A 678 132.77 -34.04 48.21
C LYS A 678 133.89 -33.01 48.37
N LEU A 679 133.79 -32.07 49.30
CA LEU A 679 134.85 -31.10 49.58
C LEU A 679 136.03 -31.75 50.29
N LEU A 680 135.77 -32.67 51.23
CA LEU A 680 136.82 -33.45 51.91
C LEU A 680 137.61 -34.33 50.92
N GLN A 681 136.98 -34.82 49.85
CA GLN A 681 137.64 -35.57 48.78
C GLN A 681 138.69 -34.74 47.99
N LYS A 682 138.61 -33.40 48.02
CA LYS A 682 139.46 -32.51 47.20
C LYS A 682 140.78 -32.08 47.87
N LYS A 683 140.98 -32.28 49.19
CA LYS A 683 142.24 -31.98 49.90
C LYS A 683 143.11 -33.24 49.99
N LYS A 684 144.27 -33.26 49.30
CA LYS A 684 145.18 -34.42 49.23
C LYS A 684 145.70 -34.86 50.61
N GLY A 685 145.37 -36.09 51.00
CA GLY A 685 145.96 -36.92 52.06
C GLY A 685 145.94 -38.40 51.60
N PRO A 686 146.67 -39.32 52.24
CA PRO A 686 147.24 -40.54 51.64
C PRO A 686 146.21 -41.41 50.90
N GLU A 687 146.64 -42.07 49.82
CA GLU A 687 145.84 -42.72 48.75
C GLU A 687 144.75 -43.74 49.19
N ASN A 688 144.58 -44.05 50.48
CA ASN A 688 143.57 -45.00 50.97
C ASN A 688 142.27 -44.37 51.53
N SER A 689 142.18 -43.05 51.76
CA SER A 689 140.94 -42.43 52.30
C SER A 689 139.87 -42.12 51.24
N THR A 690 140.21 -42.11 49.95
CA THR A 690 139.33 -41.68 48.86
C THR A 690 138.20 -42.67 48.56
N HIS A 691 138.42 -43.96 48.84
CA HIS A 691 137.45 -45.01 48.50
C HIS A 691 136.23 -45.04 49.45
N HIS A 692 136.42 -44.85 50.77
CA HIS A 692 135.30 -44.82 51.72
C HIS A 692 134.39 -43.60 51.54
N LEU A 693 134.96 -42.44 51.22
CA LEU A 693 134.19 -41.25 50.88
C LEU A 693 133.29 -41.47 49.64
N GLN A 694 133.79 -42.18 48.63
CA GLN A 694 133.00 -42.55 47.46
C GLN A 694 131.83 -43.48 47.79
N LYS A 695 131.99 -44.41 48.74
CA LYS A 695 130.90 -45.32 49.17
C LYS A 695 129.78 -44.56 49.88
N MET A 696 130.11 -43.63 50.78
CA MET A 696 129.12 -42.80 51.47
C MET A 696 128.34 -41.89 50.51
N ILE A 697 129.04 -41.28 49.53
CA ILE A 697 128.36 -40.48 48.49
C ILE A 697 127.38 -41.33 47.68
N ARG A 698 127.72 -42.59 47.35
CA ARG A 698 126.79 -43.49 46.62
C ARG A 698 125.56 -43.87 47.45
N GLN A 699 125.70 -44.08 48.77
CA GLN A 699 124.54 -44.37 49.63
C GLN A 699 123.61 -43.16 49.79
N ILE A 700 124.16 -41.94 49.85
CA ILE A 700 123.33 -40.73 49.85
C ILE A 700 122.60 -40.58 48.50
N ASP A 701 123.26 -40.92 47.39
CA ASP A 701 122.62 -40.91 46.07
C ASP A 701 121.48 -41.90 45.94
N SER A 702 121.56 -43.10 46.53
CA SER A 702 120.44 -44.05 46.49
C SER A 702 119.21 -43.58 47.30
N HIS A 703 119.41 -42.84 48.40
CA HIS A 703 118.30 -42.34 49.22
C HIS A 703 117.67 -41.03 48.70
N LEU A 704 118.41 -40.20 47.97
CA LEU A 704 117.87 -38.98 47.34
C LEU A 704 116.92 -39.25 46.17
N SER A 705 116.92 -40.48 45.65
CA SER A 705 116.08 -40.89 44.53
C SER A 705 115.33 -42.20 44.84
N SER A 706 114.65 -42.24 45.98
CA SER A 706 113.73 -43.32 46.33
C SER A 706 112.40 -43.17 45.58
N GLU A 707 111.91 -44.22 44.91
CA GLU A 707 110.53 -44.27 44.40
C GLU A 707 109.49 -44.31 45.51
N GLU A 708 109.86 -44.76 46.71
CA GLU A 708 108.95 -44.92 47.84
C GLU A 708 108.42 -43.58 48.33
N ASP A 709 109.28 -42.55 48.39
CA ASP A 709 108.89 -41.18 48.78
C ASP A 709 107.90 -40.55 47.77
N TRP A 710 107.96 -40.95 46.49
CA TRP A 710 106.98 -40.52 45.49
C TRP A 710 105.62 -41.19 45.68
N ASN A 711 105.59 -42.48 45.97
CA ASN A 711 104.34 -43.22 46.12
C ASN A 711 103.52 -42.69 47.32
N VAL A 712 104.18 -42.28 48.40
CA VAL A 712 103.52 -41.65 49.56
C VAL A 712 102.91 -40.29 49.17
N PHE A 713 103.65 -39.46 48.44
CA PHE A 713 103.12 -38.19 47.94
C PHE A 713 101.93 -38.41 46.99
N GLU A 714 102.05 -39.33 46.04
CA GLU A 714 101.00 -39.63 45.05
C GLU A 714 99.70 -40.11 45.70
N ALA A 715 99.80 -40.97 46.73
CA ALA A 715 98.63 -41.44 47.49
C ALA A 715 97.89 -40.29 48.19
N ASN A 716 98.61 -39.38 48.84
CA ASN A 716 98.00 -38.23 49.53
C ASN A 716 97.44 -37.19 48.55
N PHE A 717 98.13 -36.98 47.43
CA PHE A 717 97.68 -36.06 46.39
C PHE A 717 96.38 -36.54 45.71
N ASN A 718 96.25 -37.84 45.43
CA ASN A 718 95.04 -38.41 44.84
C ASN A 718 93.81 -38.33 45.76
N GLN A 719 93.96 -38.18 47.08
CA GLN A 719 92.80 -37.96 47.97
C GLN A 719 92.11 -36.60 47.76
N LEU A 720 92.88 -35.55 47.43
CA LEU A 720 92.34 -34.23 47.11
C LEU A 720 92.05 -34.04 45.63
N HIS A 721 92.82 -34.70 44.77
CA HIS A 721 92.83 -34.49 43.33
C HIS A 721 92.66 -35.81 42.55
N ASP A 722 91.66 -36.61 42.93
CA ASP A 722 91.42 -38.00 42.49
C ASP A 722 91.39 -38.23 40.95
N GLN A 723 91.18 -37.17 40.16
CA GLN A 723 91.10 -37.27 38.70
C GLN A 723 92.23 -36.55 37.96
N PHE A 724 93.16 -35.90 38.67
CA PHE A 724 94.17 -35.02 38.04
C PHE A 724 95.07 -35.78 37.05
N PHE A 725 95.70 -36.88 37.46
CA PHE A 725 96.57 -37.65 36.57
C PHE A 725 95.80 -38.29 35.41
N LYS A 726 94.56 -38.73 35.65
CA LYS A 726 93.70 -39.32 34.62
C LYS A 726 93.36 -38.30 33.54
N ARG A 727 92.94 -37.09 33.93
CA ARG A 727 92.62 -35.99 32.99
C ARG A 727 93.87 -35.53 32.24
N LEU A 728 94.97 -35.29 32.97
CA LEU A 728 96.20 -34.76 32.37
C LEU A 728 96.84 -35.74 31.37
N LYS A 729 96.80 -37.05 31.65
CA LYS A 729 97.33 -38.09 30.76
C LYS A 729 96.40 -38.39 29.58
N ALA A 730 95.09 -38.25 29.77
CA ALA A 730 94.12 -38.37 28.68
C ALA A 730 94.30 -37.23 27.65
N GLU A 731 94.53 -36.00 28.13
CA GLU A 731 94.70 -34.83 27.26
C GLU A 731 96.11 -34.74 26.65
N PHE A 732 97.14 -35.14 27.40
CA PHE A 732 98.53 -35.13 26.93
C PHE A 732 99.19 -36.52 27.09
N PRO A 733 98.91 -37.48 26.18
CA PRO A 733 99.43 -38.85 26.27
C PRO A 733 100.96 -38.94 26.16
N VAL A 734 101.61 -37.90 25.62
CA VAL A 734 103.07 -37.83 25.40
C VAL A 734 103.85 -37.57 26.71
N LEU A 735 103.16 -37.23 27.81
CA LEU A 735 103.80 -36.96 29.09
C LEU A 735 104.39 -38.23 29.71
N THR A 736 105.67 -38.16 30.06
CA THR A 736 106.36 -39.25 30.74
C THR A 736 106.01 -39.25 32.24
N PRO A 737 106.24 -40.35 32.98
CA PRO A 737 106.03 -40.37 34.44
C PRO A 737 106.77 -39.23 35.17
N GLY A 738 107.96 -38.87 34.71
CA GLY A 738 108.72 -37.74 35.26
C GLY A 738 108.09 -36.37 34.97
N ASP A 739 107.34 -36.23 33.88
CA ASP A 739 106.58 -35.02 33.54
C ASP A 739 105.32 -34.90 34.39
N LEU A 740 104.61 -36.02 34.62
CA LEU A 740 103.45 -36.09 35.51
C LEU A 740 103.83 -35.78 36.96
N ARG A 741 104.98 -36.29 37.42
CA ARG A 741 105.54 -35.97 38.74
C ARG A 741 105.78 -34.47 38.91
N LEU A 742 106.42 -33.85 37.90
CA LEU A 742 106.60 -32.39 37.90
C LEU A 742 105.26 -31.65 37.90
N ALA A 743 104.29 -32.08 37.10
CA ALA A 743 102.97 -31.44 37.02
C ALA A 743 102.20 -31.50 38.35
N ALA A 744 102.27 -32.61 39.09
CA ALA A 744 101.62 -32.73 40.40
C ALA A 744 102.24 -31.78 41.44
N TYR A 745 103.56 -31.65 41.47
CA TYR A 745 104.21 -30.67 42.33
C TYR A 745 103.82 -29.24 41.99
N LEU A 746 103.68 -28.93 40.69
CA LEU A 746 103.19 -27.63 40.24
C LEU A 746 101.72 -27.40 40.60
N LYS A 747 100.87 -28.42 40.53
CA LYS A 747 99.45 -28.34 40.95
C LYS A 747 99.31 -28.01 42.44
N MET A 748 100.22 -28.52 43.27
CA MET A 748 100.33 -28.16 44.69
C MET A 748 100.94 -26.76 44.93
N ASN A 749 101.16 -25.99 43.87
CA ASN A 749 101.76 -24.66 43.89
C ASN A 749 103.20 -24.61 44.45
N LEU A 750 103.95 -25.71 44.34
CA LEU A 750 105.36 -25.73 44.77
C LEU A 750 106.24 -24.92 43.82
N ALA A 751 107.15 -24.14 44.39
CA ALA A 751 108.11 -23.35 43.64
C ALA A 751 109.21 -24.24 43.04
N SER A 752 109.81 -23.82 41.92
CA SER A 752 110.89 -24.58 41.26
C SER A 752 112.10 -24.87 42.20
N LYS A 753 112.32 -24.00 43.19
CA LYS A 753 113.34 -24.20 44.24
C LYS A 753 113.03 -25.36 45.18
N GLU A 754 111.76 -25.60 45.49
CA GLU A 754 111.29 -26.69 46.37
C GLU A 754 111.19 -28.02 45.61
N ILE A 755 110.91 -27.94 44.30
CA ILE A 755 110.85 -29.12 43.42
C ILE A 755 112.25 -29.69 43.14
N ALA A 756 113.29 -28.84 43.11
CA ALA A 756 114.65 -29.26 42.76
C ALA A 756 115.22 -30.35 43.70
N PRO A 757 115.11 -30.22 45.04
CA PRO A 757 115.47 -31.28 45.99
C PRO A 757 114.63 -32.54 45.83
N LEU A 758 113.31 -32.43 45.57
CA LEU A 758 112.42 -33.58 45.40
C LEU A 758 112.74 -34.40 44.14
N LEU A 759 113.19 -33.74 43.08
CA LEU A 759 113.60 -34.39 41.84
C LEU A 759 115.10 -34.74 41.81
N ASN A 760 115.86 -34.43 42.87
CA ASN A 760 117.32 -34.58 42.94
C ASN A 760 118.06 -34.04 41.70
N ILE A 761 117.64 -32.87 41.22
CA ILE A 761 118.26 -32.15 40.09
C ILE A 761 118.51 -30.69 40.45
N SER A 762 119.37 -30.01 39.68
CA SER A 762 119.59 -28.58 39.89
C SER A 762 118.33 -27.76 39.59
N LEU A 763 118.20 -26.57 40.21
CA LEU A 763 117.13 -25.61 39.91
C LEU A 763 116.97 -25.38 38.40
N ARG A 764 118.10 -25.16 37.71
CA ARG A 764 118.16 -25.01 36.25
C ARG A 764 117.70 -26.28 35.51
N GLY A 765 117.91 -27.46 36.10
CA GLY A 765 117.36 -28.73 35.63
C GLY A 765 115.83 -28.79 35.73
N VAL A 766 115.24 -28.29 36.83
CA VAL A 766 113.77 -28.16 36.97
C VAL A 766 113.21 -27.16 35.96
N GLU A 767 113.83 -25.99 35.81
CA GLU A 767 113.41 -24.97 34.84
C GLU A 767 113.45 -25.51 33.40
N ASN A 768 114.50 -26.25 33.04
CA ASN A 768 114.59 -26.95 31.77
C ASN A 768 113.50 -28.03 31.61
N LYS A 769 113.18 -28.79 32.68
CA LYS A 769 112.05 -29.74 32.64
C LYS A 769 110.70 -29.03 32.52
N ARG A 770 110.48 -27.88 33.18
CA ARG A 770 109.26 -27.06 33.03
C ARG A 770 109.11 -26.53 31.62
N TYR A 771 110.20 -26.04 31.01
CA TYR A 771 110.21 -25.62 29.61
C TYR A 771 109.85 -26.78 28.66
N ARG A 772 110.38 -27.98 28.90
CA ARG A 772 110.01 -29.19 28.14
C ARG A 772 108.56 -29.59 28.38
N LEU A 773 108.07 -29.50 29.61
CA LEU A 773 106.68 -29.80 29.97
C LEU A 773 105.72 -28.86 29.23
N ARG A 774 106.03 -27.56 29.22
CA ARG A 774 105.30 -26.53 28.47
C ARG A 774 105.27 -26.85 26.96
N ARG A 775 106.42 -27.17 26.36
CA ARG A 775 106.51 -27.60 24.95
C ARG A 775 105.69 -28.87 24.66
N LYS A 776 105.68 -29.86 25.57
CA LYS A 776 104.89 -31.10 25.41
C LYS A 776 103.38 -30.86 25.54
N MET A 777 102.98 -29.88 26.35
CA MET A 777 101.59 -29.45 26.50
C MET A 777 101.16 -28.41 25.45
N GLN A 778 102.03 -28.08 24.49
CA GLN A 778 101.77 -27.11 23.42
C GLN A 778 101.36 -25.70 23.91
N LEU A 779 101.80 -25.32 25.11
CA LEU A 779 101.54 -24.00 25.70
C LEU A 779 102.49 -22.95 25.12
N GLU A 780 101.99 -21.74 24.85
CA GLU A 780 102.81 -20.63 24.36
C GLU A 780 103.78 -20.14 25.45
N SER A 781 104.81 -19.36 25.07
CA SER A 781 105.87 -18.93 26.02
C SER A 781 105.33 -18.18 27.23
N ASP A 782 104.20 -17.50 27.06
CA ASP A 782 103.65 -16.55 28.01
C ASP A 782 102.61 -17.19 28.96
N ASP A 783 102.18 -18.42 28.69
CA ASP A 783 101.22 -19.12 29.53
C ASP A 783 101.85 -19.58 30.87
N ASN A 784 101.13 -19.31 31.96
CA ASN A 784 101.50 -19.76 33.29
C ASN A 784 101.17 -21.25 33.45
N LEU A 785 102.21 -22.08 33.30
CA LEU A 785 102.12 -23.54 33.43
C LEU A 785 101.46 -23.99 34.75
N THR A 786 101.70 -23.29 35.86
CA THR A 786 101.13 -23.68 37.17
C THR A 786 99.62 -23.42 37.20
N GLU A 787 99.18 -22.25 36.75
CA GLU A 787 97.77 -21.87 36.73
C GLU A 787 96.96 -22.71 35.74
N PHE A 788 97.55 -23.03 34.58
CA PHE A 788 96.96 -23.98 33.64
C PHE A 788 96.74 -25.36 34.29
N LEU A 789 97.73 -25.89 35.00
CA LEU A 789 97.59 -27.16 35.71
C LEU A 789 96.56 -27.07 36.85
N MET A 790 96.38 -25.90 37.49
CA MET A 790 95.33 -25.70 38.50
C MET A 790 93.90 -25.88 37.95
N GLN A 791 93.68 -25.83 36.65
CA GLN A 791 92.37 -26.08 36.03
C GLN A 791 92.07 -27.58 35.79
N PHE A 792 93.07 -28.47 35.92
CA PHE A 792 92.94 -29.93 35.72
C PHE A 792 92.38 -30.70 36.90
#